data_AF-R4YP00-F1
#
_entry.id   AF-R4YP00-F1
#
_cell.length_a   1.000
_cell.length_b   1.000
_cell.length_c   1.000
_cell.angle_alpha   90.00
_cell.angle_beta   90.00
_cell.angle_gamma   90.00
#
_symmetry.space_group_name_H-M   'P 1'
#
loop_
_entity.id
_entity.type
_entity.pdbx_description
1 polymer ?
#
loop_
_entity_poly.entity_id
_entity_poly.type
_entity_poly.pdbx_seq_one_letter_code
_entity_poly.pdbx_strand_id
1 'polypeptide(L)'
;MSIKFKIVSVFVVIFLSGCSGNSGTESLTLSSDIKRFSGVVNNSSVIGADVAARPIGKHGKFSLTEDGSEDVLVKAVDEYGRYHFNLDVSDVGPYVITVLIPEFDAETDSEKVAKASCQLALGCNVDGELHVGFGEFYSLKTSKQWSAAVESVSEGQFVVINPITEMASILGSTIYINDSLATTESEGDVPASNYYSNYGIVKGNSQTASVVGLGNILSNEPANLALLHNLNVNASTSIEESIRYGALLAAWQQLELKYDNERSEGSSTFQQKTISQFLNNQGDDYPGQLFEKEELTNTQELTLYNWYEVAYINLEKVRDYHQALNRSVPAEVALVINRFKDEMDDLVERRLTNAKPVIHPQFVDDYSDAVIKTKAMVNYLSNLQSNFATEEYRDSIKASSDLVTAEARRLSPKLDSIFQKILSINAYYLSCTYGACDTQSEWHGVEGNTFIASENKLTIVQAGGTNIELTQGLVFDELNPEGSTSTNTHDLFLKGVLEFDGLLLELSDFTPEDEVSVRSSVRFSFPSSLEKLPLPPEKVAGGIGASVDESLVPDYIELVMPGFKLYDPSQGNTSNELTVSGFLTALMIANIDPADAIENKADTEKLGKRYNLANVKATLILSGQSRGPLEGSDELRDNAFFYLEASASESFVSGQGSTAYFPDTVYPTFEAFFKPREGFEVGKASPFPLVVTRLGTMKLPKLDSDGGFSEDLNDVVEVKYIELDYEVGGLERYVVYPKASDDDQYWGLICTTLPADEADLEATDGYTKPMTDDDGEPVLDSDGNHLQRVLVVCPFRDKYDGEDNPDAFVNQVYAKNKNLFNLREYNGHGAYRIDYPHNAEGVLEPFTQEASFSGIMEEPIVLGVDSMRLQFKPNLVNQAGASYLPESVLDISLVWRTHDLIDVNALLAFDSTQVINNPNGSGLPYLAVGSDSESYSVAYRTDADGNESGEYVMAWAGVNFVDGPIPGDKTKVMQRTDDENLKQGVFAGIGSNVSYSPYSKRELEKLNSVDGAGISEEKCGFFARGTTPTDGEDCDAIAYLTFRGLVTGSLREERDGVYVIRYIDGSFQVLGG
;
A
#
# COMPACT_ATOMS: atom_id res chain seq x y z
N MET A 1 -36.36 -28.75 -4.84
CA MET A 1 -35.24 -28.07 -5.53
C MET A 1 -34.03 -29.00 -5.57
N SER A 2 -33.19 -28.97 -6.61
CA SER A 2 -31.87 -29.61 -6.59
C SER A 2 -30.81 -28.51 -6.43
N ILE A 3 -30.63 -28.02 -5.20
CA ILE A 3 -29.63 -27.01 -4.91
C ILE A 3 -28.27 -27.73 -4.85
N LYS A 4 -27.53 -27.68 -5.96
CA LYS A 4 -26.17 -28.21 -6.03
C LYS A 4 -25.22 -27.28 -5.30
N PHE A 5 -25.26 -27.32 -3.97
CA PHE A 5 -24.16 -26.82 -3.15
C PHE A 5 -22.88 -27.54 -3.60
N LYS A 6 -22.04 -26.80 -4.31
CA LYS A 6 -20.58 -26.99 -4.40
C LYS A 6 -19.86 -26.01 -3.45
N ILE A 7 -20.61 -25.29 -2.61
CA ILE A 7 -20.10 -24.18 -1.80
C ILE A 7 -19.20 -24.73 -0.68
N VAL A 8 -19.34 -26.00 -0.29
CA VAL A 8 -18.45 -26.64 0.70
C VAL A 8 -17.29 -27.39 0.06
N SER A 9 -17.40 -27.74 -1.23
CA SER A 9 -16.22 -27.90 -2.09
C SER A 9 -15.42 -26.59 -2.13
N VAL A 10 -16.07 -25.43 -2.20
CA VAL A 10 -15.40 -24.12 -2.12
C VAL A 10 -14.83 -23.85 -0.71
N PHE A 11 -15.56 -24.06 0.40
CA PHE A 11 -14.99 -23.89 1.76
C PHE A 11 -13.75 -24.76 2.00
N VAL A 12 -13.72 -26.01 1.51
CA VAL A 12 -12.56 -26.90 1.70
C VAL A 12 -11.46 -26.70 0.63
N VAL A 13 -11.75 -26.03 -0.48
CA VAL A 13 -10.73 -25.46 -1.37
C VAL A 13 -10.16 -24.15 -0.82
N ILE A 14 -10.95 -23.32 -0.13
CA ILE A 14 -10.49 -22.14 0.61
C ILE A 14 -9.52 -22.54 1.74
N PHE A 15 -9.74 -23.69 2.41
CA PHE A 15 -8.75 -24.27 3.33
C PHE A 15 -7.42 -24.72 2.65
N LEU A 16 -7.29 -24.58 1.32
CA LEU A 16 -6.11 -24.97 0.53
C LEU A 16 -5.68 -23.95 -0.58
N SER A 17 -6.38 -22.83 -0.79
CA SER A 17 -6.01 -21.81 -1.79
C SER A 17 -6.68 -20.45 -1.56
N GLY A 18 -5.86 -19.38 -1.35
CA GLY A 18 -6.30 -18.00 -1.04
C GLY A 18 -6.90 -17.90 0.37
N CYS A 19 -6.42 -17.15 1.37
CA CYS A 19 -5.53 -15.99 1.54
C CYS A 19 -6.12 -14.62 1.08
N SER A 20 -6.16 -13.53 1.87
CA SER A 20 -5.91 -13.36 3.34
C SER A 20 -6.40 -11.96 3.91
N GLY A 21 -6.37 -11.65 5.24
CA GLY A 21 -6.72 -10.31 5.87
C GLY A 21 -7.64 -10.15 7.13
N ASN A 22 -7.44 -9.06 7.91
CA ASN A 22 -8.25 -8.46 9.04
C ASN A 22 -8.53 -9.31 10.32
N SER A 23 -8.87 -8.77 11.51
CA SER A 23 -8.83 -7.41 12.16
C SER A 23 -9.00 -7.59 13.71
N GLY A 24 -8.91 -6.63 14.67
CA GLY A 24 -8.55 -5.20 14.72
C GLY A 24 -9.29 -4.44 15.87
N THR A 25 -8.60 -3.74 16.79
CA THR A 25 -9.14 -2.69 17.74
C THR A 25 -8.02 -2.03 18.58
N GLU A 26 -8.28 -0.85 19.16
CA GLU A 26 -7.25 0.14 19.55
C GLU A 26 -6.86 0.24 21.05
N SER A 27 -5.70 0.84 21.32
CA SER A 27 -5.57 1.86 22.39
C SER A 27 -4.44 2.87 22.09
N LEU A 28 -4.76 4.15 21.84
CA LEU A 28 -3.76 5.20 21.72
C LEU A 28 -3.15 5.59 23.08
N THR A 29 -1.82 5.77 23.12
CA THR A 29 -1.12 6.47 24.20
C THR A 29 -0.27 7.58 23.62
N LEU A 30 -0.51 8.84 24.01
CA LEU A 30 0.41 9.93 23.69
C LEU A 30 1.72 9.74 24.46
N SER A 31 2.83 9.69 23.74
CA SER A 31 4.18 9.83 24.29
C SER A 31 4.84 11.11 23.76
N SER A 32 5.84 11.63 24.47
CA SER A 32 6.43 12.96 24.21
C SER A 32 7.73 12.89 23.43
N ASP A 33 7.71 12.14 22.33
CA ASP A 33 8.89 11.58 21.67
C ASP A 33 9.29 12.36 20.40
N ILE A 34 9.67 13.63 20.56
CA ILE A 34 10.15 14.48 19.45
C ILE A 34 11.63 14.81 19.64
N LYS A 35 12.45 14.43 18.65
CA LYS A 35 13.83 14.89 18.48
C LYS A 35 13.90 16.14 17.60
N ARG A 36 14.88 17.01 17.84
CA ARG A 36 15.08 18.27 17.12
C ARG A 36 16.50 18.43 16.67
N PHE A 37 16.68 18.79 15.41
CA PHE A 37 17.98 19.20 14.87
C PHE A 37 17.84 20.48 14.06
N SER A 38 18.96 21.17 13.86
CA SER A 38 19.02 22.44 13.15
C SER A 38 20.27 22.53 12.28
N GLY A 39 20.34 23.55 11.44
CA GLY A 39 21.46 23.68 10.54
C GLY A 39 21.53 25.02 9.82
N VAL A 40 22.49 25.11 8.91
CA VAL A 40 22.71 26.26 8.03
C VAL A 40 22.94 25.79 6.60
N VAL A 41 22.54 26.62 5.63
CA VAL A 41 22.90 26.45 4.23
C VAL A 41 24.12 27.32 3.90
N ASN A 42 25.08 26.71 3.22
CA ASN A 42 26.39 27.27 2.90
C ASN A 42 27.13 27.77 4.17
N ASN A 43 27.39 29.06 4.29
CA ASN A 43 27.98 29.69 5.49
C ASN A 43 27.00 30.73 6.10
N SER A 44 25.77 30.29 6.39
CA SER A 44 24.67 31.14 6.86
C SER A 44 24.43 32.30 5.89
N SER A 45 24.30 31.96 4.60
CA SER A 45 24.40 32.92 3.48
C SER A 45 23.41 32.67 2.33
N VAL A 46 22.57 31.64 2.40
CA VAL A 46 21.53 31.34 1.41
C VAL A 46 20.16 31.47 2.07
N ILE A 47 19.22 32.15 1.42
CA ILE A 47 17.85 32.40 1.91
C ILE A 47 16.83 32.08 0.82
N GLY A 48 15.58 31.79 1.19
CA GLY A 48 14.50 31.53 0.22
C GLY A 48 14.67 30.24 -0.58
N ALA A 49 15.42 29.28 -0.06
CA ALA A 49 15.46 27.90 -0.55
C ALA A 49 14.68 27.00 0.42
N ASP A 50 14.32 25.81 -0.02
CA ASP A 50 13.76 24.75 0.83
C ASP A 50 14.84 23.73 1.20
N VAL A 51 14.68 23.09 2.35
CA VAL A 51 15.48 21.93 2.77
C VAL A 51 14.55 20.73 2.91
N ALA A 52 14.93 19.63 2.28
CA ALA A 52 14.27 18.33 2.36
C ALA A 52 15.14 17.37 3.19
N ALA A 53 14.65 16.91 4.34
CA ALA A 53 15.24 15.80 5.08
C ALA A 53 14.63 14.49 4.58
N ARG A 54 15.46 13.64 3.99
CA ARG A 54 15.09 12.33 3.41
C ARG A 54 15.62 11.22 4.32
N PRO A 55 14.79 10.56 5.15
CA PRO A 55 15.19 9.37 5.90
C PRO A 55 15.67 8.25 4.97
N ILE A 56 16.72 7.55 5.38
CA ILE A 56 17.21 6.32 4.75
C ILE A 56 16.54 5.13 5.44
N GLY A 57 15.73 4.39 4.69
CA GLY A 57 15.08 3.16 5.14
C GLY A 57 16.07 2.01 5.32
N LYS A 58 15.58 0.90 5.91
CA LYS A 58 16.36 -0.28 6.33
C LYS A 58 17.33 -0.84 5.29
N HIS A 59 17.04 -0.66 4.01
CA HIS A 59 17.79 -1.21 2.87
C HIS A 59 18.86 -0.25 2.30
N GLY A 60 19.08 0.90 2.93
CA GLY A 60 20.07 1.89 2.47
C GLY A 60 19.58 2.73 1.28
N LYS A 61 18.27 2.81 1.05
CA LYS A 61 17.61 3.69 0.08
C LYS A 61 16.74 4.70 0.83
N PHE A 62 16.22 5.73 0.16
CA PHE A 62 15.21 6.60 0.78
C PHE A 62 14.01 5.78 1.28
N SER A 63 13.47 6.17 2.43
CA SER A 63 12.27 5.55 2.98
C SER A 63 11.04 5.87 2.12
N LEU A 64 10.01 5.04 2.20
CA LEU A 64 8.73 5.26 1.53
C LEU A 64 7.62 5.44 2.58
N THR A 65 6.60 6.21 2.21
CA THR A 65 5.39 6.45 3.02
C THR A 65 4.44 5.25 3.01
N GLU A 66 3.34 5.32 3.79
CA GLU A 66 2.27 4.31 3.69
C GLU A 66 1.59 4.30 2.29
N ASP A 67 1.82 5.31 1.45
CA ASP A 67 1.28 5.46 0.09
C ASP A 67 2.34 5.21 -1.00
N GLY A 68 3.47 4.58 -0.69
CA GLY A 68 4.52 4.18 -1.65
C GLY A 68 5.44 5.30 -2.16
N SER A 69 5.05 6.57 -2.00
CA SER A 69 5.88 7.74 -2.33
C SER A 69 7.10 7.90 -1.42
N GLU A 70 8.14 8.64 -1.86
CA GLU A 70 9.32 8.93 -1.01
C GLU A 70 8.91 9.71 0.25
N ASP A 71 9.33 9.21 1.42
CA ASP A 71 9.15 9.91 2.69
C ASP A 71 10.13 11.09 2.78
N VAL A 72 9.59 12.32 2.76
CA VAL A 72 10.37 13.55 2.71
C VAL A 72 9.75 14.63 3.58
N LEU A 73 10.51 15.09 4.57
CA LEU A 73 10.15 16.26 5.38
C LEU A 73 10.74 17.54 4.77
N VAL A 74 9.89 18.48 4.35
CA VAL A 74 10.33 19.77 3.75
C VAL A 74 10.15 20.95 4.72
N LYS A 75 11.15 21.85 4.79
CA LYS A 75 11.15 23.10 5.57
C LYS A 75 11.91 24.21 4.84
N ALA A 76 11.31 25.40 4.76
CA ALA A 76 11.95 26.59 4.22
C ALA A 76 13.11 27.08 5.09
N VAL A 77 14.13 27.66 4.44
CA VAL A 77 15.26 28.34 5.09
C VAL A 77 14.87 29.75 5.55
N ASP A 78 15.25 30.12 6.77
CA ASP A 78 14.92 31.42 7.37
C ASP A 78 15.76 32.60 6.84
N GLU A 79 15.44 33.82 7.31
CA GLU A 79 16.13 35.06 6.94
C GLU A 79 17.62 35.12 7.36
N TYR A 80 18.09 34.17 8.19
CA TYR A 80 19.47 34.03 8.67
C TYR A 80 20.22 32.88 7.97
N GLY A 81 19.59 32.20 7.01
CA GLY A 81 20.14 31.04 6.32
C GLY A 81 20.14 29.75 7.13
N ARG A 82 19.27 29.66 8.14
CA ARG A 82 19.11 28.50 9.03
C ARG A 82 17.85 27.70 8.69
N TYR A 83 17.87 26.43 9.08
CA TYR A 83 16.71 25.54 9.03
C TYR A 83 16.61 24.72 10.32
N HIS A 84 15.44 24.16 10.60
CA HIS A 84 15.24 23.24 11.72
C HIS A 84 14.18 22.18 11.41
N PHE A 85 14.35 21.01 12.00
CA PHE A 85 13.46 19.86 11.87
C PHE A 85 13.07 19.32 13.24
N ASN A 86 11.87 18.75 13.28
CA ASN A 86 11.35 17.94 14.38
C ASN A 86 11.08 16.55 13.77
N LEU A 87 11.58 15.48 14.38
CA LEU A 87 11.43 14.07 14.00
C LEU A 87 10.83 13.30 15.17
N ASP A 88 10.24 12.13 14.94
CA ASP A 88 9.88 11.23 16.04
C ASP A 88 11.13 10.49 16.59
N VAL A 89 11.01 9.84 17.74
CA VAL A 89 12.05 8.96 18.30
C VAL A 89 12.06 7.59 17.60
N SER A 90 11.02 7.20 16.86
CA SER A 90 11.10 6.04 15.94
C SER A 90 12.16 6.23 14.84
N ASP A 91 12.35 7.46 14.37
CA ASP A 91 12.94 7.71 13.05
C ASP A 91 14.48 7.90 13.11
N VAL A 92 15.17 7.06 13.89
CA VAL A 92 16.61 7.20 14.20
C VAL A 92 17.54 6.68 13.08
N GLY A 93 17.05 6.64 11.85
CA GLY A 93 17.84 6.22 10.69
C GLY A 93 18.93 7.22 10.29
N PRO A 94 19.73 6.89 9.27
CA PRO A 94 20.51 7.88 8.54
C PRO A 94 19.58 8.80 7.76
N TYR A 95 20.06 10.01 7.45
CA TYR A 95 19.32 10.97 6.61
C TYR A 95 20.23 11.57 5.55
N VAL A 96 19.65 11.88 4.39
CA VAL A 96 20.24 12.81 3.43
C VAL A 96 19.43 14.10 3.48
N ILE A 97 20.07 15.17 3.87
CA ILE A 97 19.43 16.48 4.04
C ILE A 97 19.85 17.34 2.84
N THR A 98 18.88 17.67 1.98
CA THR A 98 19.11 18.24 0.65
C THR A 98 18.48 19.62 0.52
N VAL A 99 19.24 20.59 0.03
CA VAL A 99 18.72 21.90 -0.39
C VAL A 99 18.06 21.78 -1.75
N LEU A 100 16.79 22.17 -1.81
CA LEU A 100 15.99 22.30 -3.02
C LEU A 100 15.84 23.79 -3.36
N ILE A 101 16.16 24.16 -4.59
CA ILE A 101 15.86 25.49 -5.12
C ILE A 101 14.54 25.39 -5.89
N PRO A 102 13.46 26.04 -5.43
CA PRO A 102 12.17 25.97 -6.12
C PRO A 102 12.26 26.58 -7.52
N GLU A 103 11.53 26.00 -8.47
CA GLU A 103 11.22 26.70 -9.71
C GLU A 103 10.28 27.87 -9.41
N PHE A 104 10.53 29.02 -10.05
CA PHE A 104 9.74 30.23 -9.87
C PHE A 104 9.48 30.88 -11.22
N ASP A 105 8.30 31.45 -11.41
CA ASP A 105 8.05 32.39 -12.50
C ASP A 105 8.49 33.79 -12.05
N ALA A 106 9.31 34.44 -12.89
CA ALA A 106 9.82 35.78 -12.63
C ALA A 106 8.74 36.88 -12.72
N GLU A 107 7.61 36.60 -13.39
CA GLU A 107 6.49 37.55 -13.51
C GLU A 107 5.51 37.50 -12.32
N THR A 108 5.43 36.39 -11.58
CA THR A 108 4.50 36.23 -10.44
C THR A 108 5.17 36.10 -9.06
N ASP A 109 6.35 35.48 -8.96
CA ASP A 109 6.87 34.94 -7.69
C ASP A 109 8.26 35.45 -7.29
N SER A 110 8.66 36.63 -7.77
CA SER A 110 10.00 37.22 -7.56
C SER A 110 10.47 37.37 -6.10
N GLU A 111 9.55 37.35 -5.12
CA GLU A 111 9.90 37.36 -3.69
C GLU A 111 10.36 36.00 -3.17
N LYS A 112 9.90 34.88 -3.76
CA LYS A 112 10.23 33.49 -3.38
C LYS A 112 11.58 32.99 -3.92
N VAL A 113 12.28 33.80 -4.73
CA VAL A 113 13.55 33.43 -5.37
C VAL A 113 14.63 33.14 -4.34
N ALA A 114 15.21 31.93 -4.39
CA ALA A 114 16.37 31.54 -3.60
C ALA A 114 17.59 32.42 -3.93
N LYS A 115 18.23 32.98 -2.91
CA LYS A 115 19.30 33.99 -3.04
C LYS A 115 20.52 33.62 -2.21
N ALA A 116 21.71 33.90 -2.72
CA ALA A 116 22.98 33.72 -2.02
C ALA A 116 23.70 35.05 -1.79
N SER A 117 24.24 35.25 -0.59
CA SER A 117 25.05 36.42 -0.23
C SER A 117 26.49 36.26 -0.71
N CYS A 118 27.01 37.27 -1.40
CA CYS A 118 28.38 37.28 -1.92
C CYS A 118 29.42 37.29 -0.80
N GLN A 119 30.26 36.25 -0.71
CA GLN A 119 31.32 36.11 0.30
C GLN A 119 32.68 36.63 -0.18
N LEU A 120 32.74 37.29 -1.34
CA LEU A 120 33.97 37.81 -1.94
C LEU A 120 34.16 39.29 -1.60
N ALA A 121 35.30 39.65 -1.01
CA ALA A 121 35.59 41.03 -0.60
C ALA A 121 35.76 42.02 -1.76
N LEU A 122 35.89 41.53 -3.00
CA LEU A 122 35.89 42.35 -4.21
C LEU A 122 34.54 42.37 -4.94
N GLY A 123 33.49 41.80 -4.33
CA GLY A 123 32.19 41.56 -4.97
C GLY A 123 32.18 40.33 -5.88
N CYS A 124 30.98 39.95 -6.29
CA CYS A 124 30.70 38.76 -7.10
C CYS A 124 30.26 39.18 -8.51
N ASN A 125 30.78 38.48 -9.52
CA ASN A 125 30.35 38.62 -10.90
C ASN A 125 29.43 37.45 -11.22
N VAL A 126 28.18 37.72 -11.55
CA VAL A 126 27.13 36.71 -11.81
C VAL A 126 26.63 36.95 -13.22
N ASP A 127 26.66 35.91 -14.07
CA ASP A 127 26.09 35.96 -15.41
C ASP A 127 24.60 36.37 -15.38
N GLY A 128 24.28 37.44 -16.10
CA GLY A 128 22.95 38.06 -16.16
C GLY A 128 22.70 39.23 -15.20
N GLU A 129 23.45 39.36 -14.09
CA GLU A 129 23.26 40.42 -13.09
C GLU A 129 24.35 41.52 -13.17
N LEU A 130 24.09 42.65 -12.50
CA LEU A 130 25.13 43.66 -12.24
C LEU A 130 26.09 43.17 -11.16
N HIS A 131 27.31 43.74 -11.12
CA HIS A 131 28.32 43.39 -10.12
C HIS A 131 27.80 43.54 -8.68
N VAL A 132 27.82 42.43 -7.93
CA VAL A 132 27.15 42.27 -6.63
C VAL A 132 28.15 42.58 -5.51
N GLY A 133 27.81 43.48 -4.59
CA GLY A 133 28.68 43.90 -3.50
C GLY A 133 28.96 42.80 -2.45
N PHE A 134 30.04 42.96 -1.71
CA PHE A 134 30.40 42.03 -0.63
C PHE A 134 29.33 42.04 0.49
N GLY A 135 28.68 40.89 0.70
CA GLY A 135 27.53 40.71 1.59
C GLY A 135 26.16 40.93 0.93
N GLU A 136 26.10 41.50 -0.27
CA GLU A 136 24.84 41.65 -1.03
C GLU A 136 24.39 40.31 -1.63
N PHE A 137 23.09 40.18 -1.88
CA PHE A 137 22.47 38.93 -2.35
C PHE A 137 22.25 38.93 -3.87
N TYR A 138 22.49 37.77 -4.50
CA TYR A 138 22.22 37.49 -5.90
C TYR A 138 21.31 36.27 -6.08
N SER A 139 20.66 36.16 -7.23
CA SER A 139 19.71 35.08 -7.51
C SER A 139 20.43 33.76 -7.79
N LEU A 140 19.99 32.65 -7.19
CA LEU A 140 20.48 31.33 -7.55
C LEU A 140 19.71 30.80 -8.77
N LYS A 141 20.46 30.25 -9.75
CA LYS A 141 19.86 29.53 -10.88
C LYS A 141 19.20 28.24 -10.38
N THR A 142 18.04 27.88 -10.93
CA THR A 142 17.32 26.62 -10.63
C THR A 142 18.20 25.40 -10.93
N SER A 143 17.82 24.23 -10.40
CA SER A 143 18.55 22.95 -10.50
C SER A 143 19.93 22.88 -9.81
N LYS A 144 20.36 23.89 -9.04
CA LYS A 144 21.44 23.66 -8.05
C LYS A 144 20.91 22.88 -6.85
N GLN A 145 21.68 21.89 -6.44
CA GLN A 145 21.42 21.01 -5.30
C GLN A 145 22.68 20.94 -4.43
N TRP A 146 22.50 20.87 -3.11
CA TRP A 146 23.55 20.50 -2.16
C TRP A 146 22.96 19.57 -1.12
N SER A 147 23.67 18.50 -0.76
CA SER A 147 23.25 17.56 0.27
C SER A 147 24.26 17.45 1.42
N ALA A 148 23.79 16.91 2.54
CA ALA A 148 24.60 16.46 3.66
C ALA A 148 24.03 15.12 4.14
N ALA A 149 24.82 14.05 4.04
CA ALA A 149 24.45 12.75 4.58
C ALA A 149 24.91 12.66 6.05
N VAL A 150 23.98 12.30 6.94
CA VAL A 150 24.22 12.14 8.39
C VAL A 150 23.87 10.74 8.85
N GLU A 151 24.71 10.16 9.70
CA GLU A 151 24.59 8.76 10.13
C GLU A 151 23.35 8.51 11.00
N SER A 152 23.04 9.45 11.87
CA SER A 152 21.86 9.45 12.73
C SER A 152 21.56 10.87 13.21
N VAL A 153 20.37 11.06 13.81
CA VAL A 153 19.93 12.35 14.36
C VAL A 153 19.73 12.28 15.88
N SER A 154 20.36 13.23 16.56
CA SER A 154 20.33 13.46 18.01
C SER A 154 19.67 14.80 18.36
N GLU A 155 19.11 14.90 19.57
CA GLU A 155 18.54 16.15 20.10
C GLU A 155 19.61 17.26 20.18
N GLY A 156 19.31 18.42 19.59
CA GLY A 156 20.24 19.56 19.54
C GLY A 156 21.37 19.43 18.52
N GLN A 157 21.33 18.43 17.63
CA GLN A 157 22.34 18.25 16.59
C GLN A 157 22.34 19.42 15.60
N PHE A 158 23.54 19.80 15.14
CA PHE A 158 23.76 20.84 14.15
C PHE A 158 24.34 20.24 12.86
N VAL A 159 23.77 20.60 11.70
CA VAL A 159 24.16 20.07 10.39
C VAL A 159 24.29 21.19 9.35
N VAL A 160 25.47 21.30 8.74
CA VAL A 160 25.76 22.22 7.64
C VAL A 160 25.44 21.53 6.30
N ILE A 161 24.91 22.28 5.32
CA ILE A 161 24.70 21.79 3.94
C ILE A 161 25.38 22.74 2.95
N ASN A 162 26.37 22.25 2.20
CA ASN A 162 27.17 23.05 1.25
C ASN A 162 27.90 22.16 0.21
N PRO A 163 28.67 22.71 -0.75
CA PRO A 163 29.38 21.91 -1.76
C PRO A 163 30.41 20.90 -1.22
N ILE A 164 30.97 21.11 -0.02
CA ILE A 164 31.91 20.17 0.62
C ILE A 164 31.15 19.00 1.25
N THR A 165 29.98 19.25 1.86
CA THR A 165 29.12 18.17 2.35
C THR A 165 28.47 17.40 1.21
N GLU A 166 28.23 18.04 0.06
CA GLU A 166 27.79 17.39 -1.18
C GLU A 166 28.85 16.41 -1.70
N MET A 167 30.12 16.84 -1.79
CA MET A 167 31.25 15.95 -2.13
C MET A 167 31.33 14.75 -1.18
N ALA A 168 31.14 14.98 0.12
CA ALA A 168 31.16 13.93 1.14
C ALA A 168 29.96 12.98 1.09
N SER A 169 28.76 13.52 0.80
CA SER A 169 27.51 12.78 0.64
C SER A 169 27.59 11.82 -0.54
N ILE A 170 28.01 12.31 -1.70
CA ILE A 170 28.16 11.50 -2.92
C ILE A 170 29.32 10.51 -2.78
N LEU A 171 30.45 10.91 -2.17
CA LEU A 171 31.51 9.94 -1.82
C LEU A 171 30.97 8.84 -0.90
N GLY A 172 30.17 9.19 0.10
CA GLY A 172 29.54 8.24 1.02
C GLY A 172 28.50 7.31 0.39
N SER A 173 27.86 7.70 -0.72
CA SER A 173 26.98 6.82 -1.50
C SER A 173 27.73 5.92 -2.49
N THR A 174 28.85 6.40 -3.03
CA THR A 174 29.66 5.62 -3.99
C THR A 174 30.54 4.55 -3.35
N ILE A 175 30.89 4.67 -2.05
CA ILE A 175 31.75 3.69 -1.39
C ILE A 175 30.96 2.49 -0.84
N TYR A 176 31.04 1.39 -1.58
CA TYR A 176 30.90 0.04 -1.04
C TYR A 176 32.23 -0.36 -0.35
N ILE A 177 32.24 -1.26 0.64
CA ILE A 177 33.43 -1.55 1.48
C ILE A 177 34.44 -2.50 0.78
N ASN A 178 34.62 -2.34 -0.53
CA ASN A 178 35.68 -3.01 -1.27
C ASN A 178 37.02 -2.27 -1.09
N ASP A 179 37.63 -2.41 0.09
CA ASP A 179 39.01 -1.97 0.39
C ASP A 179 40.07 -2.94 -0.23
N SER A 180 39.70 -3.75 -1.25
CA SER A 180 40.45 -4.95 -1.67
C SER A 180 40.92 -4.97 -3.15
N LEU A 181 41.80 -4.02 -3.51
CA LEU A 181 42.90 -4.21 -4.49
C LEU A 181 42.52 -4.74 -5.90
N ALA A 182 41.28 -4.57 -6.35
CA ALA A 182 40.83 -5.01 -7.67
C ALA A 182 41.50 -4.17 -8.77
N THR A 183 42.41 -4.77 -9.54
CA THR A 183 43.15 -4.12 -10.63
C THR A 183 42.48 -4.25 -12.00
N THR A 184 41.22 -4.69 -12.01
CA THR A 184 40.33 -4.81 -13.16
C THR A 184 38.91 -4.56 -12.70
N GLU A 185 38.26 -3.54 -13.26
CA GLU A 185 36.85 -3.21 -12.99
C GLU A 185 35.94 -4.35 -13.48
N SER A 186 34.92 -4.70 -12.68
CA SER A 186 33.75 -5.48 -13.09
C SER A 186 32.49 -4.63 -12.96
N GLU A 187 31.43 -4.89 -13.73
CA GLU A 187 30.18 -4.10 -13.63
C GLU A 187 29.59 -4.11 -12.20
N GLY A 188 29.75 -5.21 -11.46
CA GLY A 188 29.36 -5.29 -10.06
C GLY A 188 30.28 -4.60 -9.05
N ASP A 189 31.26 -3.79 -9.48
CA ASP A 189 31.95 -2.80 -8.66
C ASP A 189 31.26 -1.41 -8.71
N VAL A 190 30.26 -1.22 -9.58
CA VAL A 190 29.49 0.02 -9.70
C VAL A 190 28.48 0.16 -8.54
N PRO A 191 28.45 1.30 -7.83
CA PRO A 191 27.51 1.55 -6.75
C PRO A 191 26.09 1.80 -7.27
N ALA A 192 25.08 1.21 -6.62
CA ALA A 192 23.68 1.47 -6.99
C ALA A 192 23.28 2.91 -6.64
N SER A 193 22.63 3.62 -7.57
CA SER A 193 22.25 5.03 -7.41
C SER A 193 21.49 5.30 -6.10
N ASN A 194 21.79 6.42 -5.43
CA ASN A 194 21.19 6.84 -4.16
C ASN A 194 21.22 5.79 -3.03
N TYR A 195 22.22 4.89 -3.02
CA TYR A 195 22.46 3.97 -1.90
C TYR A 195 23.30 4.63 -0.80
N TYR A 196 22.94 4.48 0.48
CA TYR A 196 23.64 5.04 1.63
C TYR A 196 23.74 4.01 2.77
N SER A 197 24.86 4.01 3.49
CA SER A 197 25.09 3.18 4.68
C SER A 197 25.84 3.98 5.76
N ASN A 198 25.66 3.68 7.04
CA ASN A 198 26.35 4.36 8.14
C ASN A 198 27.87 4.41 7.92
N TYR A 199 28.47 3.26 7.55
CA TYR A 199 29.90 3.20 7.21
C TYR A 199 30.27 4.14 6.05
N GLY A 200 29.50 4.11 4.94
CA GLY A 200 29.73 4.98 3.78
C GLY A 200 29.65 6.46 4.16
N ILE A 201 28.63 6.84 4.93
CA ILE A 201 28.42 8.21 5.42
C ILE A 201 29.59 8.66 6.31
N VAL A 202 30.04 7.84 7.26
CA VAL A 202 31.17 8.16 8.15
C VAL A 202 32.49 8.21 7.37
N LYS A 203 32.73 7.30 6.43
CA LYS A 203 33.92 7.28 5.55
C LYS A 203 33.96 8.54 4.67
N GLY A 204 32.87 8.84 3.95
CA GLY A 204 32.74 10.01 3.08
C GLY A 204 32.93 11.33 3.82
N ASN A 205 32.27 11.51 4.96
CA ASN A 205 32.41 12.73 5.78
C ASN A 205 33.82 12.91 6.36
N SER A 206 34.37 11.88 7.01
CA SER A 206 35.68 11.98 7.68
C SER A 206 36.84 12.11 6.68
N GLN A 207 36.78 11.42 5.54
CA GLN A 207 37.80 11.52 4.51
C GLN A 207 37.74 12.88 3.81
N THR A 208 36.55 13.36 3.40
CA THR A 208 36.42 14.65 2.72
C THR A 208 36.87 15.81 3.61
N ALA A 209 36.53 15.77 4.91
CA ALA A 209 37.06 16.72 5.89
C ALA A 209 38.61 16.72 5.91
N SER A 210 39.22 15.53 5.95
CA SER A 210 40.69 15.39 5.92
C SER A 210 41.33 15.84 4.60
N VAL A 211 40.66 15.73 3.44
CA VAL A 211 41.15 16.24 2.14
C VAL A 211 41.28 17.77 2.15
N VAL A 212 40.32 18.47 2.77
CA VAL A 212 40.30 19.95 2.82
C VAL A 212 40.96 20.55 4.09
N GLY A 213 41.51 19.68 4.95
CA GLY A 213 42.18 20.07 6.20
C GLY A 213 41.25 20.62 7.29
N LEU A 214 39.99 20.18 7.30
CA LEU A 214 39.01 20.43 8.36
C LEU A 214 38.89 19.19 9.28
N GLY A 215 38.50 19.40 10.53
CA GLY A 215 38.27 18.33 11.51
C GLY A 215 36.83 17.78 11.48
N ASN A 216 35.85 18.63 11.18
CA ASN A 216 34.45 18.21 10.97
C ASN A 216 33.75 19.17 9.98
N ILE A 217 33.13 18.61 8.93
CA ILE A 217 32.38 19.36 7.91
C ILE A 217 30.87 19.45 8.18
N LEU A 218 30.30 18.57 9.01
CA LEU A 218 28.86 18.54 9.31
C LEU A 218 28.49 19.47 10.47
N SER A 219 29.25 19.47 11.56
CA SER A 219 28.82 20.08 12.84
C SER A 219 29.45 21.44 13.15
N ASN A 220 30.42 21.89 12.37
CA ASN A 220 31.11 23.18 12.57
C ASN A 220 30.49 24.26 11.67
N GLU A 221 29.79 25.24 12.25
CA GLU A 221 29.22 26.36 11.47
C GLU A 221 30.33 27.15 10.75
N PRO A 222 30.30 27.26 9.39
CA PRO A 222 31.31 28.01 8.66
C PRO A 222 31.06 29.51 8.80
N ALA A 223 32.12 30.30 8.98
CA ALA A 223 31.99 31.74 9.21
C ALA A 223 31.40 32.48 7.99
N ASN A 224 30.30 33.21 8.19
CA ASN A 224 29.83 34.22 7.23
C ASN A 224 30.86 35.35 7.16
N LEU A 225 31.52 35.53 6.02
CA LEU A 225 32.65 36.46 5.89
C LEU A 225 32.19 37.93 5.87
N ALA A 226 31.00 38.21 5.35
CA ALA A 226 30.40 39.54 5.41
C ALA A 226 30.05 39.94 6.85
N LEU A 227 29.74 38.96 7.71
CA LEU A 227 29.43 39.14 9.13
C LEU A 227 30.58 38.79 10.08
N LEU A 228 31.81 38.57 9.59
CA LEU A 228 32.99 38.15 10.36
C LEU A 228 33.30 39.03 11.59
N HIS A 229 32.89 40.30 11.56
CA HIS A 229 33.04 41.26 12.66
C HIS A 229 32.09 41.01 13.85
N ASN A 230 31.04 40.21 13.66
CA ASN A 230 30.07 39.83 14.69
C ASN A 230 30.36 38.46 15.31
N LEU A 231 31.39 37.74 14.83
CA LEU A 231 31.82 36.44 15.34
C LEU A 231 32.44 36.63 16.74
N ASN A 232 31.64 36.41 17.80
CA ASN A 232 31.93 36.88 19.15
C ASN A 232 31.81 35.78 20.22
N VAL A 233 32.93 35.10 20.51
CA VAL A 233 33.20 34.43 21.80
C VAL A 233 34.72 34.29 22.00
N ASN A 234 35.13 33.85 23.20
CA ASN A 234 36.55 33.75 23.58
C ASN A 234 37.34 32.74 22.70
N ALA A 235 38.62 33.07 22.46
CA ALA A 235 39.55 32.34 21.61
C ALA A 235 39.56 30.82 21.83
N SER A 236 39.38 30.07 20.74
CA SER A 236 39.34 28.60 20.70
C SER A 236 39.61 28.09 19.28
N THR A 237 40.09 26.85 19.15
CA THR A 237 40.44 26.24 17.86
C THR A 237 39.26 26.12 16.89
N SER A 238 38.02 26.04 17.39
CA SER A 238 36.81 26.04 16.57
C SER A 238 36.55 27.39 15.88
N ILE A 239 37.08 28.52 16.39
CA ILE A 239 37.01 29.82 15.70
C ILE A 239 37.97 29.83 14.50
N GLU A 240 39.18 29.29 14.65
CA GLU A 240 40.11 29.09 13.53
C GLU A 240 39.48 28.18 12.45
N GLU A 241 38.88 27.06 12.87
CA GLU A 241 38.25 26.10 11.95
C GLU A 241 37.02 26.69 11.24
N SER A 242 36.14 27.39 11.97
CA SER A 242 34.98 28.09 11.39
C SER A 242 35.39 29.14 10.34
N ILE A 243 36.44 29.92 10.61
CA ILE A 243 36.99 30.91 9.68
C ILE A 243 37.64 30.23 8.46
N ARG A 244 38.39 29.13 8.67
CA ARG A 244 38.96 28.32 7.58
C ARG A 244 37.86 27.76 6.66
N TYR A 245 36.81 27.19 7.24
CA TYR A 245 35.68 26.62 6.51
C TYR A 245 34.92 27.70 5.71
N GLY A 246 34.63 28.85 6.33
CA GLY A 246 34.03 30.00 5.64
C GLY A 246 34.89 30.54 4.48
N ALA A 247 36.23 30.54 4.64
CA ALA A 247 37.16 30.93 3.58
C ALA A 247 37.20 29.93 2.41
N LEU A 248 37.15 28.62 2.68
CA LEU A 248 37.06 27.57 1.64
C LEU A 248 35.75 27.67 0.85
N LEU A 249 34.62 27.93 1.50
CA LEU A 249 33.32 28.09 0.84
C LEU A 249 33.26 29.36 -0.01
N ALA A 250 33.82 30.48 0.47
CA ALA A 250 33.98 31.68 -0.35
C ALA A 250 34.91 31.44 -1.56
N ALA A 251 35.98 30.65 -1.40
CA ALA A 251 36.85 30.29 -2.51
C ALA A 251 36.16 29.40 -3.55
N TRP A 252 35.32 28.45 -3.11
CA TRP A 252 34.46 27.68 -3.99
C TRP A 252 33.53 28.60 -4.78
N GLN A 253 32.85 29.55 -4.13
CA GLN A 253 31.98 30.53 -4.78
C GLN A 253 32.74 31.33 -5.87
N GLN A 254 34.00 31.72 -5.63
CA GLN A 254 34.80 32.43 -6.64
C GLN A 254 35.15 31.55 -7.84
N LEU A 255 35.55 30.28 -7.61
CA LEU A 255 35.92 29.35 -8.66
C LEU A 255 34.70 28.91 -9.49
N GLU A 256 33.60 28.60 -8.81
CA GLU A 256 32.31 28.26 -9.40
C GLU A 256 31.77 29.39 -10.29
N LEU A 257 31.65 30.61 -9.76
CA LEU A 257 31.17 31.76 -10.54
C LEU A 257 32.07 32.05 -11.75
N LYS A 258 33.39 31.97 -11.59
CA LYS A 258 34.31 32.15 -12.73
C LYS A 258 34.06 31.10 -13.81
N TYR A 259 33.95 29.83 -13.42
CA TYR A 259 33.79 28.72 -14.37
C TYR A 259 32.41 28.73 -15.04
N ASP A 260 31.32 28.83 -14.27
CA ASP A 260 29.96 28.77 -14.82
C ASP A 260 29.56 30.01 -15.64
N ASN A 261 30.21 31.17 -15.44
CA ASN A 261 30.05 32.35 -16.31
C ASN A 261 30.82 32.21 -17.65
N GLU A 262 31.87 31.38 -17.71
CA GLU A 262 32.65 31.11 -18.92
C GLU A 262 32.16 29.85 -19.68
N ARG A 263 31.15 29.15 -19.12
CA ARG A 263 30.64 27.86 -19.58
C ARG A 263 29.61 27.99 -20.72
N SER A 264 29.68 27.07 -21.70
CA SER A 264 28.65 26.92 -22.74
C SER A 264 27.38 26.24 -22.20
N GLU A 265 26.22 26.70 -22.66
CA GLU A 265 24.91 26.09 -22.39
C GLU A 265 24.92 24.57 -22.67
N GLY A 266 24.20 23.79 -21.84
CA GLY A 266 24.20 22.32 -21.91
C GLY A 266 25.48 21.61 -21.42
N SER A 267 26.57 22.32 -21.11
CA SER A 267 27.78 21.70 -20.53
C SER A 267 27.66 21.51 -19.01
N SER A 268 28.34 20.52 -18.43
CA SER A 268 28.36 20.24 -16.99
C SER A 268 28.88 21.42 -16.16
N THR A 269 28.27 21.66 -14.99
CA THR A 269 28.63 22.74 -14.05
C THR A 269 29.98 22.50 -13.37
N PHE A 270 30.54 23.54 -12.75
CA PHE A 270 31.76 23.44 -11.93
C PHE A 270 31.63 22.35 -10.85
N GLN A 271 30.51 22.33 -10.13
CA GLN A 271 30.22 21.35 -9.08
C GLN A 271 30.20 19.91 -9.63
N GLN A 272 29.46 19.67 -10.73
CA GLN A 272 29.36 18.35 -11.36
C GLN A 272 30.73 17.81 -11.81
N LYS A 273 31.54 18.64 -12.48
CA LYS A 273 32.90 18.26 -12.88
C LYS A 273 33.80 18.00 -11.69
N THR A 274 33.80 18.89 -10.70
CA THR A 274 34.68 18.80 -9.53
C THR A 274 34.41 17.54 -8.72
N ILE A 275 33.14 17.19 -8.50
CA ILE A 275 32.75 15.95 -7.82
C ILE A 275 33.17 14.73 -8.65
N SER A 276 32.89 14.72 -9.97
CA SER A 276 33.33 13.62 -10.85
C SER A 276 34.85 13.41 -10.83
N GLN A 277 35.63 14.48 -10.86
CA GLN A 277 37.09 14.42 -10.77
C GLN A 277 37.56 13.93 -9.40
N PHE A 278 36.98 14.44 -8.32
CA PHE A 278 37.28 14.01 -6.94
C PHE A 278 37.05 12.51 -6.72
N LEU A 279 35.95 11.97 -7.23
CA LEU A 279 35.65 10.53 -7.16
C LEU A 279 36.64 9.70 -7.99
N ASN A 280 36.92 10.13 -9.23
CA ASN A 280 37.84 9.44 -10.15
C ASN A 280 39.32 9.51 -9.72
N ASN A 281 39.68 10.49 -8.89
CA ASN A 281 41.04 10.65 -8.34
C ASN A 281 41.29 9.62 -7.22
N GLN A 282 41.81 8.45 -7.59
CA GLN A 282 42.22 7.39 -6.67
C GLN A 282 43.61 7.65 -6.09
N GLY A 283 43.72 7.80 -4.77
CA GLY A 283 44.99 7.78 -4.04
C GLY A 283 45.53 6.35 -3.87
N ASP A 284 46.65 6.19 -3.13
CA ASP A 284 47.35 4.90 -2.99
C ASP A 284 46.44 3.74 -2.52
N ASP A 285 45.48 4.03 -1.62
CA ASP A 285 44.54 3.05 -1.07
C ASP A 285 43.05 3.48 -1.17
N TYR A 286 42.72 4.73 -1.52
CA TYR A 286 41.36 5.30 -1.36
C TYR A 286 40.90 6.23 -2.51
N PRO A 287 39.70 6.05 -3.09
CA PRO A 287 39.06 7.02 -3.99
C PRO A 287 38.53 8.24 -3.22
N GLY A 288 38.31 9.37 -3.87
CA GLY A 288 37.91 10.62 -3.21
C GLY A 288 39.11 11.42 -2.74
N GLN A 289 39.91 11.93 -3.68
CA GLN A 289 41.12 12.73 -3.43
C GLN A 289 41.19 13.95 -4.38
N LEU A 290 42.00 14.95 -4.04
CA LEU A 290 42.32 16.07 -4.92
C LEU A 290 43.80 16.05 -5.31
N PHE A 291 44.14 16.60 -6.47
CA PHE A 291 45.53 16.95 -6.74
C PHE A 291 45.95 18.08 -5.81
N GLU A 292 47.10 17.91 -5.16
CA GLU A 292 47.68 18.94 -4.30
C GLU A 292 48.01 20.18 -5.14
N LYS A 293 48.71 19.99 -6.25
CA LYS A 293 49.11 21.04 -7.20
C LYS A 293 49.31 20.44 -8.61
N GLU A 294 48.94 21.14 -9.68
CA GLU A 294 49.10 20.64 -11.07
C GLU A 294 50.35 21.25 -11.76
N GLU A 295 50.98 20.47 -12.64
CA GLU A 295 51.88 20.98 -13.69
C GLU A 295 51.25 20.75 -15.08
N LEU A 296 50.84 21.84 -15.74
CA LEU A 296 50.82 22.03 -17.21
C LEU A 296 49.76 21.31 -18.10
N THR A 297 48.67 20.70 -17.59
CA THR A 297 47.73 19.94 -18.45
C THR A 297 46.22 20.26 -18.38
N ASN A 298 45.78 21.39 -17.80
CA ASN A 298 44.41 21.94 -17.94
C ASN A 298 43.27 20.89 -17.89
N THR A 299 43.29 19.98 -16.92
CA THR A 299 42.29 18.89 -16.84
C THR A 299 41.59 18.75 -15.49
N GLN A 300 42.13 19.32 -14.41
CA GLN A 300 41.48 19.35 -13.10
C GLN A 300 40.90 20.75 -12.87
N GLU A 301 39.60 20.85 -12.60
CA GLU A 301 38.94 22.14 -12.36
C GLU A 301 39.24 22.67 -10.95
N LEU A 302 39.56 21.77 -10.02
CA LEU A 302 39.93 22.08 -8.63
C LEU A 302 41.21 21.32 -8.21
N THR A 303 42.11 22.05 -7.55
CA THR A 303 43.29 21.49 -6.87
C THR A 303 43.43 22.15 -5.51
N LEU A 304 44.08 21.48 -4.56
CA LEU A 304 44.18 21.97 -3.18
C LEU A 304 44.92 23.32 -3.10
N TYR A 305 46.00 23.46 -3.88
CA TYR A 305 46.77 24.71 -4.00
C TYR A 305 45.91 25.87 -4.53
N ASN A 306 45.14 25.67 -5.60
CA ASN A 306 44.25 26.70 -6.15
C ASN A 306 43.14 27.08 -5.13
N TRP A 307 42.56 26.09 -4.46
CA TRP A 307 41.52 26.31 -3.46
C TRP A 307 42.03 27.14 -2.27
N TYR A 308 43.20 26.77 -1.73
CA TYR A 308 43.84 27.48 -0.61
C TYR A 308 44.33 28.86 -1.04
N GLU A 309 44.86 29.02 -2.26
CA GLU A 309 45.30 30.31 -2.79
C GLU A 309 44.14 31.31 -2.82
N VAL A 310 43.02 30.91 -3.43
CA VAL A 310 41.82 31.75 -3.50
C VAL A 310 41.25 32.02 -2.10
N ALA A 311 41.25 31.03 -1.20
CA ALA A 311 40.74 31.17 0.16
C ALA A 311 41.53 32.20 0.98
N TYR A 312 42.86 32.11 1.02
CA TYR A 312 43.66 33.08 1.78
C TYR A 312 43.62 34.46 1.13
N ILE A 313 43.68 34.55 -0.21
CA ILE A 313 43.66 35.84 -0.93
C ILE A 313 42.33 36.57 -0.73
N ASN A 314 41.19 35.86 -0.66
CA ASN A 314 39.93 36.48 -0.28
C ASN A 314 39.91 36.87 1.20
N LEU A 315 40.35 35.98 2.10
CA LEU A 315 40.33 36.23 3.56
C LEU A 315 41.21 37.42 3.97
N GLU A 316 42.35 37.65 3.31
CA GLU A 316 43.17 38.88 3.51
C GLU A 316 42.39 40.14 3.12
N LYS A 317 41.64 40.11 2.03
CA LYS A 317 40.81 41.25 1.58
C LYS A 317 39.58 41.46 2.48
N VAL A 318 38.97 40.38 2.99
CA VAL A 318 37.87 40.44 3.98
C VAL A 318 38.35 41.09 5.29
N ARG A 319 39.54 40.67 5.78
CA ARG A 319 40.22 41.28 6.93
C ARG A 319 40.41 42.79 6.71
N ASP A 320 40.99 43.17 5.57
CA ASP A 320 41.33 44.56 5.27
C ASP A 320 40.08 45.42 5.03
N TYR A 321 39.01 44.86 4.46
CA TYR A 321 37.70 45.50 4.31
C TYR A 321 37.07 45.86 5.67
N HIS A 322 36.97 44.89 6.59
CA HIS A 322 36.40 45.16 7.91
C HIS A 322 37.27 46.12 8.73
N GLN A 323 38.60 46.04 8.61
CA GLN A 323 39.52 46.99 9.23
C GLN A 323 39.36 48.41 8.67
N ALA A 324 39.17 48.58 7.35
CA ALA A 324 38.90 49.88 6.74
C ALA A 324 37.57 50.50 7.22
N LEU A 325 36.59 49.67 7.59
CA LEU A 325 35.34 50.08 8.25
C LEU A 325 35.47 50.28 9.78
N ASN A 326 36.68 50.21 10.33
CA ASN A 326 36.98 50.28 11.78
C ASN A 326 36.27 49.19 12.62
N ARG A 327 35.95 48.05 12.01
CA ARG A 327 35.37 46.89 12.69
C ARG A 327 36.48 45.99 13.26
N SER A 328 36.23 45.42 14.44
CA SER A 328 37.07 44.34 14.98
C SER A 328 36.91 43.07 14.16
N VAL A 329 38.00 42.32 14.00
CA VAL A 329 38.01 40.96 13.44
C VAL A 329 38.73 40.01 14.41
N PRO A 330 38.39 38.70 14.44
CA PRO A 330 39.07 37.73 15.29
C PRO A 330 40.59 37.66 15.01
N ALA A 331 41.39 37.35 16.04
CA ALA A 331 42.84 37.22 15.89
C ALA A 331 43.22 35.97 15.07
N GLU A 332 42.37 34.96 15.18
CA GLU A 332 42.37 33.67 14.49
C GLU A 332 42.38 33.83 12.95
N VAL A 333 41.84 34.94 12.42
CA VAL A 333 41.92 35.27 10.98
C VAL A 333 43.37 35.27 10.49
N ALA A 334 44.31 35.82 11.28
CA ALA A 334 45.72 35.83 10.92
C ALA A 334 46.38 34.43 11.04
N LEU A 335 45.88 33.57 11.94
CA LEU A 335 46.33 32.18 12.04
C LEU A 335 45.91 31.38 10.81
N VAL A 336 44.63 31.49 10.39
CA VAL A 336 44.12 30.85 9.17
C VAL A 336 44.88 31.29 7.91
N ILE A 337 45.12 32.61 7.75
CA ILE A 337 45.87 33.15 6.61
C ILE A 337 47.31 32.59 6.55
N ASN A 338 48.00 32.52 7.69
CA ASN A 338 49.35 31.96 7.74
C ASN A 338 49.31 30.45 7.48
N ARG A 339 48.40 29.72 8.12
CA ARG A 339 48.25 28.27 7.99
C ARG A 339 47.96 27.83 6.55
N PHE A 340 47.14 28.57 5.78
CA PHE A 340 46.98 28.29 4.35
C PHE A 340 48.30 28.46 3.57
N LYS A 341 49.09 29.49 3.86
CA LYS A 341 50.37 29.76 3.19
C LYS A 341 51.43 28.71 3.55
N ASP A 342 51.53 28.38 4.83
CA ASP A 342 52.43 27.35 5.36
C ASP A 342 52.07 25.97 4.77
N GLU A 343 50.77 25.60 4.72
CA GLU A 343 50.31 24.35 4.09
C GLU A 343 50.55 24.35 2.57
N MET A 344 50.41 25.49 1.87
CA MET A 344 50.64 25.60 0.42
C MET A 344 52.10 25.42 -0.01
N ASP A 345 53.07 25.81 0.83
CA ASP A 345 54.50 25.64 0.54
C ASP A 345 54.95 24.15 0.62
N ASP A 346 54.20 23.31 1.34
CA ASP A 346 54.43 21.85 1.46
C ASP A 346 53.71 21.00 0.37
N LEU A 347 52.86 21.60 -0.48
CA LEU A 347 52.10 20.90 -1.53
C LEU A 347 52.96 20.53 -2.73
N VAL A 348 52.83 19.27 -3.19
CA VAL A 348 53.69 18.69 -4.24
C VAL A 348 52.98 18.58 -5.58
N GLU A 349 53.68 19.02 -6.63
CA GLU A 349 53.20 18.97 -8.02
C GLU A 349 52.93 17.53 -8.46
N ARG A 350 51.73 17.33 -9.03
CA ARG A 350 51.23 16.06 -9.58
C ARG A 350 51.07 14.93 -8.55
N ARG A 351 51.09 15.24 -7.24
CA ARG A 351 50.71 14.34 -6.15
C ARG A 351 49.20 14.49 -5.87
N LEU A 352 48.52 13.36 -5.66
CA LEU A 352 47.18 13.33 -5.06
C LEU A 352 47.29 13.40 -3.54
N THR A 353 46.29 13.99 -2.88
CA THR A 353 46.13 13.84 -1.43
C THR A 353 46.05 12.36 -1.04
N ASN A 354 46.59 12.00 0.12
CA ASN A 354 46.43 10.68 0.73
C ASN A 354 45.68 10.84 2.06
N ALA A 355 44.47 11.41 1.97
CA ALA A 355 43.56 11.52 3.10
C ALA A 355 42.96 10.15 3.40
N LYS A 356 42.95 9.76 4.68
CA LYS A 356 42.42 8.47 5.13
C LYS A 356 41.20 8.71 6.04
N PRO A 357 40.12 7.92 5.92
CA PRO A 357 38.92 8.09 6.74
C PRO A 357 39.20 7.78 8.22
N VAL A 358 38.46 8.45 9.11
CA VAL A 358 38.56 8.25 10.57
C VAL A 358 37.31 7.53 11.04
N ILE A 359 37.36 6.21 10.98
CA ILE A 359 36.26 5.32 11.40
C ILE A 359 36.61 4.74 12.78
N HIS A 360 35.69 4.83 13.74
CA HIS A 360 35.92 4.30 15.08
C HIS A 360 35.96 2.76 15.05
N PRO A 361 36.96 2.08 15.66
CA PRO A 361 37.20 0.65 15.47
C PRO A 361 35.98 -0.25 15.72
N GLN A 362 35.16 0.08 16.72
CA GLN A 362 33.94 -0.67 17.03
C GLN A 362 33.00 -0.80 15.82
N PHE A 363 32.86 0.23 14.98
CA PHE A 363 32.03 0.13 13.77
C PHE A 363 32.61 -0.84 12.74
N VAL A 364 33.94 -0.91 12.63
CA VAL A 364 34.62 -1.84 11.71
C VAL A 364 34.46 -3.28 12.21
N ASP A 365 34.58 -3.49 13.53
CA ASP A 365 34.35 -4.78 14.17
C ASP A 365 32.88 -5.22 14.09
N ASP A 366 31.93 -4.31 14.34
CA ASP A 366 30.48 -4.57 14.30
C ASP A 366 30.00 -4.87 12.87
N TYR A 367 30.45 -4.11 11.86
CA TYR A 367 30.13 -4.41 10.45
C TYR A 367 30.81 -5.71 9.97
N SER A 368 32.04 -5.99 10.41
CA SER A 368 32.73 -7.25 10.11
C SER A 368 31.99 -8.46 10.69
N ASP A 369 31.56 -8.39 11.95
CA ASP A 369 30.70 -9.39 12.59
C ASP A 369 29.34 -9.52 11.87
N ALA A 370 28.68 -8.41 11.54
CA ALA A 370 27.42 -8.41 10.81
C ALA A 370 27.53 -9.08 9.42
N VAL A 371 28.62 -8.85 8.67
CA VAL A 371 28.87 -9.51 7.38
C VAL A 371 29.18 -10.99 7.55
N ILE A 372 30.00 -11.37 8.53
CA ILE A 372 30.29 -12.78 8.85
C ILE A 372 29.00 -13.53 9.24
N LYS A 373 28.12 -12.88 10.00
CA LYS A 373 26.82 -13.44 10.40
C LYS A 373 25.80 -13.46 9.27
N THR A 374 25.84 -12.48 8.35
CA THR A 374 25.04 -12.51 7.11
C THR A 374 25.47 -13.68 6.22
N LYS A 375 26.77 -13.94 6.06
CA LYS A 375 27.28 -15.13 5.34
C LYS A 375 26.80 -16.43 6.00
N ALA A 376 26.82 -16.51 7.32
CA ALA A 376 26.30 -17.65 8.06
C ALA A 376 24.77 -17.83 7.87
N MET A 377 24.01 -16.72 7.81
CA MET A 377 22.57 -16.72 7.48
C MET A 377 22.34 -17.19 6.04
N VAL A 378 23.00 -16.61 5.04
CA VAL A 378 22.83 -16.98 3.63
C VAL A 378 23.11 -18.47 3.41
N ASN A 379 24.17 -19.01 4.02
CA ASN A 379 24.49 -20.44 3.98
C ASN A 379 23.43 -21.33 4.68
N TYR A 380 22.76 -20.81 5.71
CA TYR A 380 21.64 -21.49 6.37
C TYR A 380 20.40 -21.49 5.48
N LEU A 381 20.07 -20.35 4.88
CA LEU A 381 18.93 -20.17 3.99
C LEU A 381 19.07 -20.95 2.67
N SER A 382 20.28 -21.01 2.09
CA SER A 382 20.54 -21.79 0.87
C SER A 382 20.34 -23.29 1.03
N ASN A 383 20.19 -23.79 2.26
CA ASN A 383 19.78 -25.15 2.56
C ASN A 383 18.66 -25.18 3.62
N LEU A 384 17.75 -24.18 3.60
CA LEU A 384 16.69 -24.01 4.59
C LEU A 384 15.89 -25.30 4.79
N GLN A 385 15.54 -25.99 3.70
CA GLN A 385 14.81 -27.27 3.76
C GLN A 385 15.46 -28.30 4.70
N SER A 386 16.79 -28.39 4.74
CA SER A 386 17.51 -29.32 5.63
C SER A 386 17.67 -28.79 7.05
N ASN A 387 17.84 -27.47 7.20
CA ASN A 387 18.25 -26.82 8.44
C ASN A 387 17.08 -26.45 9.36
N PHE A 388 16.02 -25.89 8.76
CA PHE A 388 14.79 -25.37 9.39
C PHE A 388 14.10 -26.34 10.35
N ALA A 389 14.27 -27.64 10.17
CA ALA A 389 13.60 -28.66 10.96
C ALA A 389 14.43 -29.96 11.04
N THR A 390 14.13 -30.81 12.02
CA THR A 390 14.64 -32.19 12.02
C THR A 390 13.97 -33.03 10.92
N GLU A 391 14.60 -34.13 10.52
CA GLU A 391 14.01 -35.08 9.57
C GLU A 391 12.71 -35.68 10.12
N GLU A 392 12.70 -36.05 11.42
CA GLU A 392 11.50 -36.46 12.16
C GLU A 392 10.38 -35.41 12.11
N TYR A 393 10.71 -34.13 12.31
CA TYR A 393 9.72 -33.06 12.28
C TYR A 393 9.17 -32.85 10.86
N ARG A 394 10.02 -32.87 9.82
CA ARG A 394 9.57 -32.78 8.42
C ARG A 394 8.63 -33.93 8.05
N ASP A 395 8.98 -35.17 8.44
CA ASP A 395 8.15 -36.33 8.21
C ASP A 395 6.83 -36.27 9.01
N SER A 396 6.84 -35.71 10.22
CA SER A 396 5.64 -35.51 11.03
C SER A 396 4.71 -34.43 10.47
N ILE A 397 5.24 -33.25 10.08
CA ILE A 397 4.46 -32.22 9.35
C ILE A 397 3.90 -32.80 8.05
N LYS A 398 4.70 -33.58 7.32
CA LYS A 398 4.27 -34.17 6.06
C LYS A 398 3.16 -35.20 6.28
N ALA A 399 3.31 -36.11 7.23
CA ALA A 399 2.28 -37.09 7.57
C ALA A 399 0.99 -36.41 8.08
N SER A 400 1.11 -35.32 8.84
CA SER A 400 -0.03 -34.51 9.29
C SER A 400 -0.70 -33.75 8.14
N SER A 401 0.08 -33.18 7.22
CA SER A 401 -0.42 -32.49 6.01
C SER A 401 -1.07 -33.47 5.03
N ASP A 402 -0.48 -34.65 4.82
CA ASP A 402 -1.06 -35.75 4.03
C ASP A 402 -2.37 -36.25 4.69
N LEU A 403 -2.44 -36.34 6.02
CA LEU A 403 -3.64 -36.70 6.78
C LEU A 403 -4.73 -35.62 6.65
N VAL A 404 -4.41 -34.35 6.91
CA VAL A 404 -5.33 -33.21 6.75
C VAL A 404 -5.82 -33.13 5.30
N THR A 405 -4.95 -33.33 4.31
CA THR A 405 -5.33 -33.34 2.89
C THR A 405 -6.23 -34.53 2.55
N ALA A 406 -5.96 -35.72 3.10
CA ALA A 406 -6.81 -36.90 2.91
C ALA A 406 -8.19 -36.73 3.56
N GLU A 407 -8.24 -36.19 4.78
CA GLU A 407 -9.48 -35.93 5.51
C GLU A 407 -10.26 -34.76 4.89
N ALA A 408 -9.62 -33.67 4.46
CA ALA A 408 -10.27 -32.62 3.68
C ALA A 408 -10.96 -33.20 2.42
N ARG A 409 -10.26 -34.08 1.69
CA ARG A 409 -10.82 -34.80 0.52
C ARG A 409 -11.92 -35.81 0.88
N ARG A 410 -11.89 -36.40 2.08
CA ARG A 410 -12.91 -37.35 2.59
C ARG A 410 -14.16 -36.64 3.11
N LEU A 411 -13.97 -35.50 3.79
CA LEU A 411 -15.00 -34.76 4.50
C LEU A 411 -15.71 -33.75 3.58
N SER A 412 -15.01 -33.07 2.66
CA SER A 412 -15.61 -32.02 1.81
C SER A 412 -16.88 -32.48 1.05
N PRO A 413 -16.90 -33.62 0.33
CA PRO A 413 -18.11 -34.06 -0.39
C PRO A 413 -19.24 -34.47 0.57
N LYS A 414 -18.89 -34.94 1.76
CA LYS A 414 -19.85 -35.32 2.81
C LYS A 414 -20.43 -34.08 3.49
N LEU A 415 -19.63 -33.03 3.69
CA LEU A 415 -20.08 -31.74 4.20
C LEU A 415 -20.99 -31.02 3.20
N ASP A 416 -20.65 -30.95 1.90
CA ASP A 416 -21.57 -30.46 0.84
C ASP A 416 -22.92 -31.22 0.92
N SER A 417 -22.87 -32.53 1.16
CA SER A 417 -24.07 -33.38 1.29
C SER A 417 -24.85 -33.16 2.62
N ILE A 418 -24.16 -32.91 3.73
CA ILE A 418 -24.75 -32.56 5.04
C ILE A 418 -25.48 -31.22 4.94
N PHE A 419 -24.91 -30.23 4.27
CA PHE A 419 -25.60 -28.96 4.03
C PHE A 419 -26.80 -29.13 3.09
N GLN A 420 -26.70 -29.95 2.03
CA GLN A 420 -27.86 -30.33 1.21
C GLN A 420 -28.96 -31.05 2.02
N LYS A 421 -28.59 -31.81 3.06
CA LYS A 421 -29.54 -32.45 4.00
C LYS A 421 -30.19 -31.46 4.94
N ILE A 422 -29.44 -30.54 5.54
CA ILE A 422 -30.01 -29.43 6.34
C ILE A 422 -31.01 -28.64 5.48
N LEU A 423 -30.68 -28.35 4.22
CA LEU A 423 -31.58 -27.66 3.29
C LEU A 423 -32.81 -28.50 2.90
N SER A 424 -32.72 -29.83 2.77
CA SER A 424 -33.90 -30.68 2.54
C SER A 424 -34.81 -30.77 3.77
N ILE A 425 -34.24 -30.72 4.99
CA ILE A 425 -35.00 -30.62 6.25
C ILE A 425 -35.66 -29.23 6.36
N ASN A 426 -34.96 -28.15 6.02
CA ASN A 426 -35.51 -26.79 6.02
C ASN A 426 -36.70 -26.67 5.04
N ALA A 427 -36.58 -27.21 3.82
CA ALA A 427 -37.69 -27.24 2.87
C ALA A 427 -38.90 -28.04 3.40
N TYR A 428 -38.65 -29.16 4.09
CA TYR A 428 -39.71 -29.95 4.72
C TYR A 428 -40.37 -29.23 5.91
N TYR A 429 -39.58 -28.56 6.75
CA TYR A 429 -40.04 -27.70 7.83
C TYR A 429 -41.05 -26.65 7.31
N LEU A 430 -40.67 -25.89 6.27
CA LEU A 430 -41.53 -24.87 5.69
C LEU A 430 -42.82 -25.47 5.12
N SER A 431 -42.78 -26.68 4.53
CA SER A 431 -43.99 -27.38 4.06
C SER A 431 -44.97 -27.72 5.20
N CYS A 432 -44.46 -28.10 6.37
CA CYS A 432 -45.28 -28.37 7.56
C CYS A 432 -45.88 -27.08 8.14
N THR A 433 -45.13 -25.97 8.13
CA THR A 433 -45.54 -24.68 8.72
C THR A 433 -46.63 -23.96 7.91
N TYR A 434 -46.94 -24.40 6.68
CA TYR A 434 -47.96 -23.82 5.80
C TYR A 434 -49.12 -24.77 5.42
N GLY A 435 -49.08 -26.04 5.83
CA GLY A 435 -50.16 -26.98 5.49
C GLY A 435 -49.89 -28.40 5.97
N ALA A 436 -50.27 -29.38 5.15
CA ALA A 436 -49.81 -30.76 5.36
C ALA A 436 -48.36 -30.87 4.87
N CYS A 437 -47.47 -31.33 5.76
CA CYS A 437 -46.07 -31.63 5.44
C CYS A 437 -45.93 -32.38 4.11
N ASP A 438 -44.99 -31.98 3.25
CA ASP A 438 -44.86 -32.53 1.89
C ASP A 438 -44.70 -34.06 1.91
N THR A 439 -45.63 -34.74 1.22
CA THR A 439 -45.67 -36.20 1.08
C THR A 439 -44.57 -36.77 0.17
N GLN A 440 -43.92 -35.93 -0.63
CA GLN A 440 -42.81 -36.33 -1.52
C GLN A 440 -41.43 -36.17 -0.85
N SER A 441 -41.38 -35.54 0.32
CA SER A 441 -40.17 -35.39 1.13
C SER A 441 -39.68 -36.74 1.65
N GLU A 442 -38.36 -36.95 1.59
CA GLU A 442 -37.67 -38.11 2.20
C GLU A 442 -37.84 -38.19 3.73
N TRP A 443 -38.27 -37.09 4.36
CA TRP A 443 -38.53 -36.98 5.79
C TRP A 443 -39.99 -37.31 6.16
N HIS A 444 -40.87 -37.55 5.18
CA HIS A 444 -42.30 -37.77 5.41
C HIS A 444 -42.62 -39.21 5.84
N GLY A 445 -43.52 -39.35 6.83
CA GLY A 445 -44.05 -40.65 7.26
C GLY A 445 -43.06 -41.60 7.94
N VAL A 446 -41.82 -41.14 8.22
CA VAL A 446 -40.80 -41.90 8.95
C VAL A 446 -41.16 -41.98 10.43
N GLU A 447 -41.04 -43.18 11.02
CA GLU A 447 -41.36 -43.40 12.45
C GLU A 447 -40.39 -42.62 13.34
N GLY A 448 -40.93 -41.69 14.14
CA GLY A 448 -40.16 -40.77 15.00
C GLY A 448 -40.18 -39.31 14.52
N ASN A 449 -40.35 -39.07 13.21
CA ASN A 449 -40.45 -37.71 12.68
C ASN A 449 -41.79 -37.07 13.08
N THR A 450 -41.74 -35.90 13.73
CA THR A 450 -42.94 -35.21 14.24
C THR A 450 -42.85 -33.69 14.07
N PHE A 451 -43.99 -33.05 13.80
CA PHE A 451 -44.12 -31.59 13.73
C PHE A 451 -45.18 -31.12 14.74
N ILE A 452 -44.81 -30.16 15.57
CA ILE A 452 -45.65 -29.57 16.63
C ILE A 452 -45.99 -28.14 16.22
N ALA A 453 -47.14 -27.99 15.56
CA ALA A 453 -47.60 -26.70 15.01
C ALA A 453 -47.83 -25.60 16.06
N SER A 454 -48.04 -25.95 17.34
CA SER A 454 -48.15 -24.98 18.44
C SER A 454 -46.81 -24.42 18.93
N GLU A 455 -45.69 -25.03 18.50
CA GLU A 455 -44.33 -24.65 18.89
C GLU A 455 -43.48 -24.27 17.66
N ASN A 456 -44.06 -24.28 16.45
CA ASN A 456 -43.34 -24.16 15.16
C ASN A 456 -42.09 -25.05 15.14
N LYS A 457 -42.24 -26.29 15.60
CA LYS A 457 -41.15 -27.22 15.93
C LYS A 457 -41.20 -28.49 15.11
N LEU A 458 -40.11 -28.84 14.45
CA LEU A 458 -39.91 -30.12 13.76
C LEU A 458 -38.84 -30.93 14.49
N THR A 459 -39.11 -32.21 14.73
CA THR A 459 -38.11 -33.17 15.22
C THR A 459 -37.97 -34.28 14.18
N ILE A 460 -36.74 -34.51 13.72
CA ILE A 460 -36.37 -35.56 12.77
C ILE A 460 -35.51 -36.60 13.50
N VAL A 461 -35.94 -37.86 13.46
CA VAL A 461 -35.25 -39.01 14.06
C VAL A 461 -35.09 -40.09 13.01
N GLN A 462 -33.87 -40.61 12.82
CA GLN A 462 -33.61 -41.73 11.91
C GLN A 462 -32.70 -42.79 12.54
N ALA A 463 -32.85 -44.02 12.07
CA ALA A 463 -32.03 -45.14 12.50
C ALA A 463 -30.59 -44.98 12.00
N GLY A 464 -29.66 -44.76 12.94
CA GLY A 464 -28.21 -44.64 12.68
C GLY A 464 -27.54 -43.56 13.54
N GLY A 465 -28.27 -42.50 13.91
CA GLY A 465 -27.82 -41.51 14.90
C GLY A 465 -28.53 -40.16 14.83
N THR A 466 -29.14 -39.82 13.68
CA THR A 466 -29.87 -38.57 13.49
C THR A 466 -31.00 -38.39 14.51
N ASN A 467 -30.90 -37.29 15.27
CA ASN A 467 -31.92 -36.73 16.13
C ASN A 467 -31.73 -35.20 16.14
N ILE A 468 -32.39 -34.51 15.19
CA ILE A 468 -32.24 -33.07 14.97
C ILE A 468 -33.58 -32.35 15.16
N GLU A 469 -33.53 -31.23 15.88
CA GLU A 469 -34.66 -30.36 16.20
C GLU A 469 -34.52 -29.01 15.49
N LEU A 470 -35.59 -28.56 14.85
CA LEU A 470 -35.70 -27.27 14.18
C LEU A 470 -36.81 -26.44 14.81
N THR A 471 -36.51 -25.18 15.12
CA THR A 471 -37.48 -24.19 15.64
C THR A 471 -37.20 -22.81 15.03
N GLN A 472 -38.24 -22.02 14.77
CA GLN A 472 -38.09 -20.65 14.26
C GLN A 472 -38.13 -19.63 15.41
N GLY A 473 -37.18 -18.70 15.42
CA GLY A 473 -37.21 -17.47 16.20
C GLY A 473 -37.53 -16.24 15.34
N LEU A 474 -38.12 -15.23 15.98
CA LEU A 474 -38.15 -13.85 15.48
C LEU A 474 -36.89 -13.14 15.96
N VAL A 475 -36.28 -12.29 15.12
CA VAL A 475 -35.12 -11.46 15.48
C VAL A 475 -35.59 -10.02 15.53
N PHE A 476 -35.48 -9.40 16.71
CA PHE A 476 -35.98 -8.06 16.97
C PHE A 476 -34.88 -7.00 16.74
N ASP A 477 -35.28 -5.85 16.20
CA ASP A 477 -34.43 -4.71 15.83
C ASP A 477 -35.17 -3.39 16.13
N GLU A 478 -34.63 -2.23 15.71
CA GLU A 478 -35.27 -0.93 15.96
C GLU A 478 -36.57 -0.72 15.17
N LEU A 479 -36.75 -1.43 14.04
CA LEU A 479 -37.96 -1.38 13.21
C LEU A 479 -39.03 -2.35 13.74
N ASN A 480 -38.59 -3.49 14.28
CA ASN A 480 -39.41 -4.58 14.80
C ASN A 480 -39.00 -4.87 16.27
N PRO A 481 -39.37 -4.02 17.24
CA PRO A 481 -38.91 -4.14 18.63
C PRO A 481 -39.43 -5.40 19.35
N GLU A 482 -38.83 -5.73 20.50
CA GLU A 482 -39.15 -6.94 21.27
C GLU A 482 -40.66 -7.05 21.58
N GLY A 483 -41.24 -8.20 21.20
CA GLY A 483 -42.69 -8.47 21.32
C GLY A 483 -43.50 -8.17 20.05
N SER A 484 -42.85 -7.72 18.97
CA SER A 484 -43.47 -7.65 17.64
C SER A 484 -43.95 -9.03 17.16
N THR A 485 -45.08 -9.08 16.47
CA THR A 485 -45.66 -10.33 15.91
C THR A 485 -45.10 -10.71 14.55
N SER A 486 -44.37 -9.79 13.91
CA SER A 486 -43.63 -9.99 12.67
C SER A 486 -42.26 -9.33 12.79
N THR A 487 -41.28 -9.83 12.04
CA THR A 487 -39.92 -9.26 11.95
C THR A 487 -39.39 -9.36 10.52
N ASN A 488 -38.50 -8.46 10.10
CA ASN A 488 -37.79 -8.59 8.82
C ASN A 488 -36.81 -9.76 8.84
N THR A 489 -36.20 -10.03 10.00
CA THR A 489 -35.19 -11.08 10.19
C THR A 489 -35.73 -12.24 11.02
N HIS A 490 -35.38 -13.47 10.62
CA HIS A 490 -35.79 -14.72 11.26
C HIS A 490 -34.61 -15.67 11.45
N ASP A 491 -34.53 -16.34 12.60
CA ASP A 491 -33.58 -17.42 12.85
C ASP A 491 -34.28 -18.78 12.73
N LEU A 492 -33.75 -19.71 11.93
CA LEU A 492 -34.11 -21.12 11.97
C LEU A 492 -33.07 -21.87 12.79
N PHE A 493 -33.34 -22.05 14.09
CA PHE A 493 -32.43 -22.73 15.02
C PHE A 493 -32.36 -24.23 14.73
N LEU A 494 -31.14 -24.77 14.80
CA LEU A 494 -30.81 -26.18 14.56
C LEU A 494 -30.16 -26.75 15.84
N LYS A 495 -30.73 -27.81 16.41
CA LYS A 495 -30.22 -28.44 17.65
C LYS A 495 -30.12 -29.96 17.51
N GLY A 496 -29.15 -30.59 18.16
CA GLY A 496 -28.97 -32.04 18.19
C GLY A 496 -27.98 -32.56 17.15
N VAL A 497 -28.24 -33.75 16.61
CA VAL A 497 -27.26 -34.55 15.86
C VAL A 497 -27.81 -34.97 14.49
N LEU A 498 -26.99 -34.86 13.45
CA LEU A 498 -27.30 -35.29 12.09
C LEU A 498 -26.26 -36.32 11.62
N GLU A 499 -26.70 -37.54 11.33
CA GLU A 499 -25.88 -38.54 10.66
C GLU A 499 -26.01 -38.40 9.13
N PHE A 500 -24.90 -38.44 8.41
CA PHE A 500 -24.91 -38.66 6.96
C PHE A 500 -23.65 -39.37 6.46
N ASP A 501 -23.83 -40.40 5.63
CA ASP A 501 -22.76 -41.18 4.99
C ASP A 501 -21.65 -41.65 5.98
N GLY A 502 -22.04 -42.07 7.19
CA GLY A 502 -21.12 -42.52 8.23
C GLY A 502 -20.31 -41.41 8.92
N LEU A 503 -20.74 -40.14 8.83
CA LEU A 503 -20.31 -39.07 9.73
C LEU A 503 -21.47 -38.66 10.64
N LEU A 504 -21.16 -38.24 11.87
CA LEU A 504 -22.07 -37.51 12.75
C LEU A 504 -21.62 -36.06 12.82
N LEU A 505 -22.55 -35.13 12.56
CA LEU A 505 -22.45 -33.72 12.93
C LEU A 505 -23.30 -33.50 14.18
N GLU A 506 -22.64 -33.25 15.31
CA GLU A 506 -23.26 -32.77 16.55
C GLU A 506 -23.23 -31.23 16.55
N LEU A 507 -24.37 -30.60 16.77
CA LEU A 507 -24.49 -29.16 17.01
C LEU A 507 -24.57 -28.92 18.53
N SER A 508 -24.00 -27.82 19.02
CA SER A 508 -23.93 -27.52 20.45
C SER A 508 -25.31 -27.47 21.12
N ASP A 509 -25.52 -28.38 22.07
CA ASP A 509 -26.83 -28.66 22.65
C ASP A 509 -27.19 -27.64 23.76
N PHE A 510 -27.74 -26.48 23.39
CA PHE A 510 -28.10 -25.40 24.33
C PHE A 510 -29.00 -25.88 25.49
N THR A 511 -28.55 -25.65 26.73
CA THR A 511 -29.35 -25.73 27.96
C THR A 511 -29.76 -24.32 28.43
N PRO A 512 -31.03 -24.05 28.78
CA PRO A 512 -31.52 -22.69 29.09
C PRO A 512 -30.95 -21.95 30.32
N GLU A 513 -29.86 -22.42 30.92
CA GLU A 513 -29.29 -21.84 32.15
C GLU A 513 -28.13 -20.85 31.89
N ASP A 514 -27.58 -20.80 30.66
CA ASP A 514 -26.50 -19.89 30.24
C ASP A 514 -27.02 -18.73 29.36
N GLU A 515 -27.36 -17.59 29.99
CA GLU A 515 -28.07 -16.44 29.39
C GLU A 515 -27.33 -15.70 28.23
N VAL A 516 -26.12 -16.10 27.83
CA VAL A 516 -25.23 -15.32 26.94
C VAL A 516 -24.75 -16.11 25.70
N SER A 517 -25.28 -17.32 25.44
CA SER A 517 -24.80 -18.16 24.34
C SER A 517 -25.63 -18.03 23.04
N VAL A 518 -24.93 -17.75 21.93
CA VAL A 518 -25.48 -17.82 20.56
C VAL A 518 -25.84 -19.28 20.24
N ARG A 519 -26.89 -19.50 19.43
CA ARG A 519 -27.33 -20.84 18.99
C ARG A 519 -26.92 -21.11 17.54
N SER A 520 -26.80 -22.38 17.18
CA SER A 520 -26.69 -22.77 15.77
C SER A 520 -27.99 -22.42 15.02
N SER A 521 -27.90 -21.63 13.96
CA SER A 521 -29.04 -21.24 13.12
C SER A 521 -28.67 -21.10 11.64
N VAL A 522 -29.69 -21.10 10.80
CA VAL A 522 -29.65 -20.37 9.53
C VAL A 522 -30.59 -19.19 9.65
N ARG A 523 -30.04 -17.99 9.52
CA ARG A 523 -30.76 -16.73 9.56
C ARG A 523 -31.13 -16.28 8.16
N PHE A 524 -32.30 -15.66 8.04
CA PHE A 524 -32.83 -15.11 6.81
C PHE A 524 -33.38 -13.71 7.10
N SER A 525 -33.14 -12.75 6.21
CA SER A 525 -33.77 -11.43 6.26
C SER A 525 -34.53 -11.14 4.98
N PHE A 526 -35.63 -10.38 5.09
CA PHE A 526 -36.56 -10.08 4.00
C PHE A 526 -36.88 -8.58 3.96
N PRO A 527 -37.26 -8.02 2.80
CA PRO A 527 -37.51 -6.58 2.65
C PRO A 527 -38.77 -6.13 3.38
N SER A 528 -39.72 -7.05 3.62
CA SER A 528 -40.93 -6.84 4.40
C SER A 528 -40.88 -7.62 5.72
N SER A 529 -41.48 -7.06 6.78
CA SER A 529 -41.68 -7.74 8.06
C SER A 529 -42.69 -8.90 7.91
N LEU A 530 -42.31 -10.11 8.31
CA LEU A 530 -43.12 -11.34 8.18
C LEU A 530 -43.42 -11.97 9.54
N GLU A 531 -44.59 -12.60 9.71
CA GLU A 531 -44.91 -13.37 10.94
C GLU A 531 -44.07 -14.65 11.08
N LYS A 532 -43.55 -15.17 9.96
CA LYS A 532 -42.78 -16.41 9.87
C LYS A 532 -42.07 -16.55 8.51
N LEU A 533 -41.05 -17.41 8.49
CA LEU A 533 -40.30 -17.78 7.29
C LEU A 533 -41.24 -18.23 6.15
N PRO A 534 -41.16 -17.63 4.96
CA PRO A 534 -42.06 -17.94 3.85
C PRO A 534 -41.75 -19.29 3.19
N LEU A 535 -42.72 -19.83 2.46
CA LEU A 535 -42.44 -20.85 1.45
C LEU A 535 -41.61 -20.20 0.32
N PRO A 536 -40.60 -20.89 -0.25
CA PRO A 536 -39.86 -20.37 -1.39
C PRO A 536 -40.82 -20.11 -2.58
N PRO A 537 -40.83 -18.89 -3.16
CA PRO A 537 -41.76 -18.52 -4.21
C PRO A 537 -41.53 -19.33 -5.50
N GLU A 538 -42.58 -19.54 -6.29
CA GLU A 538 -42.45 -20.18 -7.59
C GLU A 538 -41.62 -19.31 -8.54
N LYS A 539 -40.82 -19.97 -9.41
CA LYS A 539 -40.05 -19.28 -10.45
C LYS A 539 -40.93 -18.96 -11.65
N VAL A 540 -40.69 -17.81 -12.29
CA VAL A 540 -41.48 -17.33 -13.44
C VAL A 540 -41.50 -18.41 -14.53
N ALA A 541 -42.69 -18.72 -15.05
CA ALA A 541 -42.88 -19.86 -15.95
C ALA A 541 -42.17 -19.65 -17.30
N GLY A 542 -41.06 -20.36 -17.50
CA GLY A 542 -40.18 -20.18 -18.67
C GLY A 542 -39.15 -19.05 -18.51
N GLY A 543 -39.03 -18.46 -17.32
CA GLY A 543 -38.04 -17.43 -17.01
C GLY A 543 -36.67 -17.96 -16.64
N ILE A 544 -35.66 -17.07 -16.70
CA ILE A 544 -34.24 -17.44 -16.55
C ILE A 544 -33.68 -17.34 -15.13
N GLY A 545 -34.36 -16.66 -14.20
CA GLY A 545 -33.93 -16.62 -12.80
C GLY A 545 -34.92 -16.05 -11.78
N ALA A 546 -35.74 -15.07 -12.16
CA ALA A 546 -36.68 -14.40 -11.25
C ALA A 546 -37.83 -15.30 -10.72
N SER A 547 -38.33 -14.93 -9.54
CA SER A 547 -39.51 -15.50 -8.88
C SER A 547 -40.76 -14.68 -9.16
N VAL A 548 -41.93 -15.29 -8.98
CA VAL A 548 -43.23 -14.61 -9.08
C VAL A 548 -43.41 -13.54 -7.98
N ASP A 549 -42.69 -13.68 -6.87
CA ASP A 549 -42.63 -12.70 -5.78
C ASP A 549 -41.19 -12.69 -5.20
N GLU A 550 -40.40 -11.67 -5.53
CA GLU A 550 -39.03 -11.50 -4.99
C GLU A 550 -39.00 -10.90 -3.57
N SER A 551 -40.14 -10.45 -3.01
CA SER A 551 -40.21 -10.02 -1.59
C SER A 551 -40.12 -11.20 -0.62
N LEU A 552 -40.50 -12.40 -1.09
CA LEU A 552 -40.37 -13.67 -0.35
C LEU A 552 -39.04 -14.40 -0.61
N VAL A 553 -38.10 -13.74 -1.30
CA VAL A 553 -36.71 -14.22 -1.46
C VAL A 553 -35.82 -13.41 -0.52
N PRO A 554 -34.97 -14.06 0.32
CA PRO A 554 -34.15 -13.34 1.30
C PRO A 554 -33.20 -12.30 0.69
N ASP A 555 -32.99 -11.19 1.41
CA ASP A 555 -31.97 -10.18 1.10
C ASP A 555 -30.59 -10.57 1.64
N TYR A 556 -30.54 -11.31 2.75
CA TYR A 556 -29.34 -12.01 3.17
C TYR A 556 -29.66 -13.35 3.84
N ILE A 557 -28.67 -14.25 3.82
CA ILE A 557 -28.69 -15.56 4.48
C ILE A 557 -27.39 -15.69 5.26
N GLU A 558 -27.48 -15.85 6.58
CA GLU A 558 -26.32 -16.06 7.46
C GLU A 558 -26.38 -17.47 8.05
N LEU A 559 -25.32 -18.25 7.88
CA LEU A 559 -25.11 -19.49 8.61
C LEU A 559 -24.36 -19.18 9.90
N VAL A 560 -24.88 -19.61 11.04
CA VAL A 560 -24.21 -19.47 12.34
C VAL A 560 -24.10 -20.86 13.00
N MET A 561 -22.88 -21.30 13.29
CA MET A 561 -22.55 -22.52 14.03
C MET A 561 -21.56 -22.16 15.15
N PRO A 562 -22.05 -21.69 16.32
CA PRO A 562 -21.19 -21.20 17.39
C PRO A 562 -20.44 -22.34 18.11
N GLY A 563 -20.92 -23.57 17.99
CA GLY A 563 -20.22 -24.78 18.39
C GLY A 563 -20.72 -26.00 17.61
N PHE A 564 -19.81 -26.73 16.97
CA PHE A 564 -20.11 -28.02 16.35
C PHE A 564 -18.99 -29.04 16.57
N LYS A 565 -19.32 -30.33 16.39
CA LYS A 565 -18.37 -31.46 16.34
C LYS A 565 -18.75 -32.39 15.19
N LEU A 566 -17.78 -32.73 14.33
CA LEU A 566 -17.90 -33.64 13.21
C LEU A 566 -16.92 -34.80 13.40
N TYR A 567 -17.40 -36.05 13.38
CA TYR A 567 -16.55 -37.24 13.52
C TYR A 567 -17.17 -38.49 12.87
N ASP A 568 -16.37 -39.54 12.76
CA ASP A 568 -16.78 -40.84 12.22
C ASP A 568 -17.06 -41.82 13.38
N PRO A 569 -18.34 -42.17 13.68
CA PRO A 569 -18.67 -43.07 14.79
C PRO A 569 -18.08 -44.47 14.65
N SER A 570 -17.69 -44.92 13.44
CA SER A 570 -17.02 -46.21 13.28
C SER A 570 -15.60 -46.24 13.84
N GLN A 571 -15.03 -45.05 14.09
CA GLN A 571 -13.71 -44.85 14.70
C GLN A 571 -13.79 -44.44 16.19
N GLY A 572 -14.99 -44.19 16.72
CA GLY A 572 -15.18 -43.69 18.09
C GLY A 572 -14.65 -44.63 19.18
N ASN A 573 -13.94 -44.08 20.16
CA ASN A 573 -13.20 -44.80 21.20
C ASN A 573 -12.10 -45.74 20.66
N THR A 574 -11.53 -45.42 19.49
CA THR A 574 -10.35 -46.11 18.95
C THR A 574 -9.14 -45.18 18.88
N SER A 575 -7.94 -45.75 18.76
CA SER A 575 -6.71 -44.98 18.46
C SER A 575 -6.83 -44.12 17.21
N ASN A 576 -7.72 -44.49 16.30
CA ASN A 576 -7.85 -43.89 14.97
C ASN A 576 -8.92 -42.79 14.92
N GLU A 577 -9.62 -42.50 16.03
CA GLU A 577 -10.68 -41.48 16.09
C GLU A 577 -10.14 -40.11 15.68
N LEU A 578 -10.72 -39.54 14.62
CA LEU A 578 -10.50 -38.16 14.18
C LEU A 578 -11.79 -37.35 14.35
N THR A 579 -11.65 -36.17 14.94
CA THR A 579 -12.72 -35.20 15.19
C THR A 579 -12.33 -33.84 14.62
N VAL A 580 -13.28 -33.15 14.00
CA VAL A 580 -13.23 -31.71 13.73
C VAL A 580 -14.23 -31.03 14.66
N SER A 581 -13.86 -29.98 15.38
CA SER A 581 -14.79 -29.17 16.16
C SER A 581 -14.48 -27.69 16.05
N GLY A 582 -15.42 -26.82 16.37
CA GLY A 582 -15.16 -25.39 16.37
C GLY A 582 -16.37 -24.48 16.14
N PHE A 583 -16.04 -23.27 15.69
CA PHE A 583 -16.94 -22.18 15.33
C PHE A 583 -16.94 -21.98 13.81
N LEU A 584 -18.09 -21.69 13.22
CA LEU A 584 -18.23 -21.22 11.83
C LEU A 584 -19.37 -20.20 11.73
N THR A 585 -19.13 -19.09 11.05
CA THR A 585 -20.15 -18.16 10.54
C THR A 585 -19.86 -17.87 9.07
N ALA A 586 -20.91 -17.74 8.26
CA ALA A 586 -20.80 -17.32 6.87
C ALA A 586 -22.03 -16.48 6.46
N LEU A 587 -21.80 -15.23 6.07
CA LEU A 587 -22.81 -14.28 5.63
C LEU A 587 -22.85 -14.21 4.10
N MET A 588 -24.02 -14.40 3.52
CA MET A 588 -24.27 -14.25 2.09
C MET A 588 -25.34 -13.18 1.83
N ILE A 589 -25.04 -12.19 1.00
CA ILE A 589 -25.93 -11.05 0.70
C ILE A 589 -26.43 -11.15 -0.74
N ALA A 590 -27.70 -10.84 -0.96
CA ALA A 590 -28.33 -10.87 -2.28
C ALA A 590 -28.11 -9.56 -3.04
N ASN A 591 -27.58 -9.68 -4.26
CA ASN A 591 -27.65 -8.65 -5.28
C ASN A 591 -28.69 -9.03 -6.35
N ILE A 592 -29.17 -8.03 -7.08
CA ILE A 592 -30.07 -8.15 -8.23
C ILE A 592 -29.31 -7.59 -9.44
N ASP A 593 -29.51 -8.16 -10.64
CA ASP A 593 -28.90 -7.56 -11.83
C ASP A 593 -29.57 -6.21 -12.07
N PRO A 594 -28.83 -5.09 -12.20
CA PRO A 594 -29.46 -3.79 -12.38
C PRO A 594 -30.34 -3.70 -13.62
N ALA A 595 -30.05 -4.48 -14.67
CA ALA A 595 -30.93 -4.56 -15.82
C ALA A 595 -32.28 -5.21 -15.50
N ASP A 596 -32.48 -5.89 -14.35
CA ASP A 596 -33.80 -6.37 -13.90
C ASP A 596 -34.71 -5.25 -13.39
N ALA A 597 -34.15 -4.07 -13.08
CA ALA A 597 -34.91 -2.88 -12.68
C ALA A 597 -35.47 -2.10 -13.88
N ILE A 598 -34.98 -2.35 -15.10
CA ILE A 598 -35.44 -1.68 -16.34
C ILE A 598 -36.95 -1.86 -16.51
N GLU A 599 -37.67 -0.74 -16.61
CA GLU A 599 -39.12 -0.77 -16.79
C GLU A 599 -39.48 -1.44 -18.13
N ASN A 600 -40.55 -2.25 -18.13
CA ASN A 600 -41.00 -3.08 -19.25
C ASN A 600 -40.14 -4.30 -19.62
N LYS A 601 -38.97 -4.55 -18.97
CA LYS A 601 -38.26 -5.83 -19.13
C LYS A 601 -39.15 -6.98 -18.67
N ALA A 602 -39.31 -8.01 -19.50
CA ALA A 602 -40.21 -9.12 -19.21
C ALA A 602 -39.69 -9.95 -18.03
N ASP A 603 -40.58 -10.39 -17.13
CA ASP A 603 -40.17 -11.18 -15.94
C ASP A 603 -39.54 -12.53 -16.30
N THR A 604 -39.75 -13.02 -17.52
CA THR A 604 -39.04 -14.18 -18.07
C THR A 604 -37.56 -13.92 -18.36
N GLU A 605 -37.18 -12.66 -18.56
CA GLU A 605 -35.83 -12.21 -18.89
C GLU A 605 -35.08 -11.69 -17.65
N LYS A 606 -35.75 -11.66 -16.48
CA LYS A 606 -35.15 -11.25 -15.21
C LYS A 606 -34.36 -12.38 -14.55
N LEU A 607 -33.19 -12.03 -14.01
CA LEU A 607 -32.18 -12.90 -13.43
C LEU A 607 -32.41 -13.17 -11.93
N GLY A 608 -33.13 -12.28 -11.24
CA GLY A 608 -33.55 -12.39 -9.82
C GLY A 608 -32.42 -12.24 -8.81
N LYS A 609 -32.75 -12.28 -7.51
CA LYS A 609 -31.75 -12.22 -6.43
C LYS A 609 -30.72 -13.36 -6.50
N ARG A 610 -29.44 -13.03 -6.31
CA ARG A 610 -28.29 -13.95 -6.28
C ARG A 610 -27.31 -13.57 -5.19
N TYR A 611 -26.72 -14.56 -4.54
CA TYR A 611 -26.04 -14.39 -3.27
C TYR A 611 -24.52 -14.39 -3.41
N ASN A 612 -23.89 -13.26 -3.11
CA ASN A 612 -22.45 -13.18 -2.90
C ASN A 612 -22.08 -13.61 -1.48
N LEU A 613 -20.87 -14.14 -1.31
CA LEU A 613 -20.31 -14.45 0.02
C LEU A 613 -19.62 -13.19 0.55
N ALA A 614 -20.21 -12.56 1.56
CA ALA A 614 -19.79 -11.25 2.06
C ALA A 614 -18.77 -11.36 3.22
N ASN A 615 -18.96 -12.34 4.10
CA ASN A 615 -18.05 -12.62 5.21
C ASN A 615 -18.02 -14.12 5.52
N VAL A 616 -16.86 -14.61 5.96
CA VAL A 616 -16.69 -15.94 6.58
C VAL A 616 -15.82 -15.76 7.82
N LYS A 617 -16.19 -16.43 8.92
CA LYS A 617 -15.33 -16.55 10.09
C LYS A 617 -15.37 -17.97 10.63
N ALA A 618 -14.23 -18.65 10.72
CA ALA A 618 -14.15 -20.02 11.22
C ALA A 618 -12.94 -20.21 12.15
N THR A 619 -13.16 -20.92 13.24
CA THR A 619 -12.12 -21.32 14.19
C THR A 619 -12.27 -22.82 14.41
N LEU A 620 -11.40 -23.62 13.78
CA LEU A 620 -11.50 -25.08 13.77
C LEU A 620 -10.34 -25.74 14.53
N ILE A 621 -10.66 -26.81 15.23
CA ILE A 621 -9.73 -27.71 15.91
C ILE A 621 -9.93 -29.10 15.30
N LEU A 622 -8.90 -29.61 14.64
CA LEU A 622 -8.80 -30.99 14.22
C LEU A 622 -8.05 -31.74 15.33
N SER A 623 -8.67 -32.77 15.90
CA SER A 623 -8.01 -33.69 16.83
C SER A 623 -7.88 -35.05 16.16
N GLY A 624 -6.65 -35.51 16.01
CA GLY A 624 -6.30 -36.73 15.31
C GLY A 624 -6.02 -37.92 16.24
N GLN A 625 -5.25 -38.86 15.70
CA GLN A 625 -5.05 -40.20 16.27
C GLN A 625 -4.27 -40.16 17.60
N SER A 626 -4.59 -41.09 18.49
CA SER A 626 -3.88 -41.30 19.76
C SER A 626 -2.47 -41.86 19.51
N ARG A 627 -1.45 -41.17 20.03
CA ARG A 627 -0.03 -41.46 19.86
C ARG A 627 0.64 -42.00 21.13
N GLY A 628 0.09 -41.69 22.31
CA GLY A 628 0.59 -42.19 23.59
C GLY A 628 -0.20 -41.64 24.79
N PRO A 629 -0.12 -42.29 25.97
CA PRO A 629 -0.79 -41.82 27.18
C PRO A 629 0.00 -40.70 27.89
N LEU A 630 -0.72 -39.77 28.53
CA LEU A 630 -0.16 -38.81 29.50
C LEU A 630 -0.37 -39.30 30.95
N GLU A 631 0.13 -38.57 31.94
CA GLU A 631 -0.20 -38.81 33.36
C GLU A 631 -1.64 -38.36 33.66
N GLY A 632 -2.62 -39.22 33.41
CA GLY A 632 -4.02 -38.95 33.75
C GLY A 632 -5.02 -39.77 32.94
N SER A 633 -6.10 -39.11 32.51
CA SER A 633 -7.06 -39.60 31.52
C SER A 633 -6.66 -39.28 30.07
N ASP A 634 -5.61 -38.48 29.90
CA ASP A 634 -5.41 -37.70 28.68
C ASP A 634 -4.40 -38.39 27.75
N GLU A 635 -4.50 -38.12 26.45
CA GLU A 635 -3.67 -38.74 25.41
C GLU A 635 -2.92 -37.69 24.59
N LEU A 636 -1.66 -37.98 24.25
CA LEU A 636 -0.94 -37.29 23.19
C LEU A 636 -1.62 -37.61 21.85
N ARG A 637 -2.04 -36.56 21.14
CA ARG A 637 -2.69 -36.65 19.83
C ARG A 637 -2.08 -35.63 18.88
N ASP A 638 -1.95 -35.99 17.60
CA ASP A 638 -1.66 -34.97 16.60
C ASP A 638 -2.91 -34.10 16.42
N ASN A 639 -2.79 -32.81 16.74
CA ASN A 639 -3.87 -31.84 16.61
C ASN A 639 -3.48 -30.73 15.63
N ALA A 640 -4.46 -30.02 15.08
CA ALA A 640 -4.23 -28.83 14.30
C ALA A 640 -5.34 -27.79 14.53
N PHE A 641 -4.94 -26.56 14.81
CA PHE A 641 -5.83 -25.40 14.91
C PHE A 641 -5.79 -24.60 13.59
N PHE A 642 -6.95 -24.14 13.15
CA PHE A 642 -7.13 -23.27 11.99
C PHE A 642 -7.99 -22.06 12.38
N TYR A 643 -7.54 -20.87 11.99
CA TYR A 643 -8.33 -19.64 12.02
C TYR A 643 -8.56 -19.14 10.60
N LEU A 644 -9.76 -18.65 10.34
CA LEU A 644 -10.20 -18.04 9.10
C LEU A 644 -11.09 -16.84 9.42
N GLU A 645 -10.84 -15.70 8.80
CA GLU A 645 -11.74 -14.53 8.76
C GLU A 645 -11.77 -13.97 7.33
N ALA A 646 -12.84 -13.30 6.88
CA ALA A 646 -12.97 -12.92 5.48
C ALA A 646 -13.91 -11.75 5.20
N SER A 647 -13.57 -10.92 4.21
CA SER A 647 -14.51 -9.94 3.65
C SER A 647 -14.34 -9.78 2.13
N ALA A 648 -15.47 -9.48 1.50
CA ALA A 648 -15.57 -8.99 0.13
C ALA A 648 -16.46 -7.75 0.15
N SER A 649 -15.91 -6.58 -0.08
CA SER A 649 -16.60 -5.28 -0.10
C SER A 649 -17.56 -5.18 -1.29
N GLU A 650 -17.10 -5.56 -2.48
CA GLU A 650 -17.91 -5.72 -3.70
C GLU A 650 -18.99 -6.83 -3.58
N SER A 651 -19.19 -7.43 -2.41
CA SER A 651 -20.29 -8.37 -2.19
C SER A 651 -21.66 -7.70 -2.05
N PHE A 652 -21.76 -6.41 -1.70
CA PHE A 652 -23.02 -5.67 -1.61
C PHE A 652 -22.84 -4.14 -1.76
N VAL A 653 -23.87 -3.46 -2.26
CA VAL A 653 -23.87 -1.98 -2.36
C VAL A 653 -24.01 -1.39 -0.95
N SER A 654 -22.98 -0.65 -0.50
CA SER A 654 -22.91 -0.09 0.86
C SER A 654 -23.22 1.41 0.94
N GLY A 655 -23.23 2.12 -0.19
CA GLY A 655 -23.58 3.55 -0.27
C GLY A 655 -23.96 3.99 -1.68
N GLN A 656 -24.16 5.31 -1.87
CA GLN A 656 -24.26 5.88 -3.21
C GLN A 656 -22.85 5.96 -3.84
N GLY A 657 -22.71 5.43 -5.06
CA GLY A 657 -21.41 5.37 -5.75
C GLY A 657 -20.53 4.16 -5.38
N SER A 658 -21.08 3.11 -4.77
CA SER A 658 -20.41 1.81 -4.66
C SER A 658 -21.08 0.80 -5.59
N THR A 659 -20.31 0.15 -6.47
CA THR A 659 -20.78 -1.04 -7.17
C THR A 659 -20.86 -2.26 -6.24
N ALA A 660 -21.41 -3.37 -6.75
CA ALA A 660 -21.33 -4.68 -6.14
C ALA A 660 -21.41 -5.75 -7.23
N TYR A 661 -20.61 -6.80 -7.13
CA TYR A 661 -20.50 -7.87 -8.10
C TYR A 661 -21.82 -8.63 -8.30
N PHE A 662 -22.20 -8.94 -9.55
CA PHE A 662 -23.39 -9.75 -9.83
C PHE A 662 -23.02 -11.12 -10.45
N PRO A 663 -23.28 -12.26 -9.77
CA PRO A 663 -22.80 -13.57 -10.21
C PRO A 663 -23.68 -14.19 -11.31
N ASP A 664 -23.06 -14.91 -12.27
CA ASP A 664 -23.78 -15.59 -13.36
C ASP A 664 -24.65 -16.78 -12.91
N THR A 665 -24.44 -17.26 -11.67
CA THR A 665 -25.26 -18.27 -11.00
C THR A 665 -25.75 -17.76 -9.64
N VAL A 666 -26.84 -18.34 -9.12
CA VAL A 666 -27.50 -17.95 -7.84
C VAL A 666 -26.53 -17.88 -6.64
N TYR A 667 -25.42 -18.61 -6.71
CA TYR A 667 -24.24 -18.45 -5.87
C TYR A 667 -23.00 -18.42 -6.78
N PRO A 668 -21.95 -17.62 -6.50
CA PRO A 668 -20.75 -17.54 -7.32
C PRO A 668 -19.89 -18.82 -7.25
N THR A 669 -19.02 -18.98 -8.24
CA THR A 669 -17.87 -19.91 -8.19
C THR A 669 -16.66 -19.23 -7.56
N PHE A 670 -15.73 -20.00 -6.99
CA PHE A 670 -14.48 -19.48 -6.41
C PHE A 670 -13.66 -18.58 -7.36
N GLU A 671 -13.73 -18.81 -8.68
CA GLU A 671 -13.03 -17.97 -9.65
C GLU A 671 -13.52 -16.51 -9.67
N ALA A 672 -14.75 -16.22 -9.24
CA ALA A 672 -15.33 -14.88 -9.20
C ALA A 672 -14.61 -13.92 -8.24
N PHE A 673 -13.86 -14.44 -7.26
CA PHE A 673 -13.03 -13.65 -6.34
C PHE A 673 -11.79 -13.04 -7.03
N PHE A 674 -11.32 -13.64 -8.13
CA PHE A 674 -10.02 -13.33 -8.74
C PHE A 674 -10.07 -13.07 -10.25
N LYS A 675 -11.24 -13.25 -10.88
CA LYS A 675 -11.44 -13.08 -12.32
C LYS A 675 -12.81 -12.45 -12.59
N PRO A 676 -12.90 -11.52 -13.55
CA PRO A 676 -14.18 -11.02 -14.01
C PRO A 676 -14.94 -12.08 -14.81
N ARG A 677 -16.21 -11.81 -15.08
CA ARG A 677 -17.14 -12.71 -15.77
C ARG A 677 -16.78 -12.85 -17.25
N GLU A 678 -17.11 -13.98 -17.87
CA GLU A 678 -16.84 -14.22 -19.30
C GLU A 678 -17.65 -13.24 -20.15
N GLY A 679 -16.97 -12.39 -20.93
CA GLY A 679 -17.59 -11.28 -21.67
C GLY A 679 -17.51 -9.91 -20.96
N PHE A 680 -17.01 -9.87 -19.72
CA PHE A 680 -16.84 -8.66 -18.89
C PHE A 680 -15.37 -8.34 -18.60
N GLU A 681 -14.43 -8.90 -19.36
CA GLU A 681 -12.99 -8.55 -19.25
C GLU A 681 -12.67 -7.18 -19.89
N VAL A 682 -11.51 -6.59 -19.57
CA VAL A 682 -11.02 -5.35 -20.20
C VAL A 682 -11.04 -5.46 -21.73
N GLY A 683 -11.54 -4.42 -22.40
CA GLY A 683 -11.62 -4.35 -23.87
C GLY A 683 -12.81 -5.09 -24.50
N LYS A 684 -13.73 -5.66 -23.72
CA LYS A 684 -15.00 -6.21 -24.26
C LYS A 684 -16.03 -5.11 -24.51
N ALA A 685 -16.83 -5.25 -25.57
CA ALA A 685 -17.96 -4.37 -25.81
C ALA A 685 -19.16 -4.74 -24.91
N SER A 686 -19.95 -3.74 -24.51
CA SER A 686 -21.12 -3.94 -23.66
C SER A 686 -22.17 -4.86 -24.33
N PRO A 687 -22.80 -5.78 -23.58
CA PRO A 687 -23.74 -6.76 -24.15
C PRO A 687 -25.09 -6.14 -24.57
N PHE A 688 -25.39 -4.93 -24.11
CA PHE A 688 -26.53 -4.09 -24.48
C PHE A 688 -26.05 -2.62 -24.63
N PRO A 689 -26.85 -1.71 -25.22
CA PRO A 689 -26.56 -0.28 -25.16
C PRO A 689 -26.56 0.20 -23.70
N LEU A 690 -25.63 1.07 -23.35
CA LEU A 690 -25.45 1.59 -21.98
C LEU A 690 -25.93 3.03 -21.83
N VAL A 691 -26.19 3.73 -22.93
CA VAL A 691 -26.75 5.08 -22.93
C VAL A 691 -27.81 5.18 -24.01
N VAL A 692 -28.99 5.70 -23.67
CA VAL A 692 -29.99 6.17 -24.62
C VAL A 692 -30.10 7.68 -24.47
N THR A 693 -30.25 8.39 -25.59
CA THR A 693 -30.25 9.85 -25.58
C THR A 693 -31.62 10.42 -25.89
N ARG A 694 -32.09 11.34 -25.04
CA ARG A 694 -33.39 12.01 -25.20
C ARG A 694 -33.18 13.52 -25.27
N LEU A 695 -33.84 14.18 -26.22
CA LEU A 695 -33.73 15.62 -26.45
C LEU A 695 -35.04 16.29 -26.06
N GLY A 696 -34.99 17.36 -25.28
CA GLY A 696 -36.22 17.96 -24.77
C GLY A 696 -36.13 19.39 -24.28
N THR A 697 -37.27 19.84 -23.78
CA THR A 697 -37.46 21.10 -23.07
C THR A 697 -38.23 20.83 -21.78
N MET A 698 -37.84 21.48 -20.68
CA MET A 698 -38.55 21.39 -19.40
C MET A 698 -38.61 22.76 -18.72
N LYS A 699 -39.32 22.85 -17.58
CA LYS A 699 -39.37 24.07 -16.77
C LYS A 699 -38.55 23.92 -15.48
N LEU A 700 -37.57 24.81 -15.31
CA LEU A 700 -36.79 24.97 -14.09
C LEU A 700 -37.01 26.36 -13.48
N PRO A 701 -36.71 26.58 -12.18
CA PRO A 701 -36.64 27.93 -11.64
C PRO A 701 -35.60 28.73 -12.40
N LYS A 702 -35.91 30.01 -12.61
CA LYS A 702 -34.92 31.00 -13.05
C LYS A 702 -33.75 31.07 -12.07
N LEU A 703 -32.57 31.33 -12.60
CA LEU A 703 -31.35 31.45 -11.80
C LEU A 703 -31.18 32.88 -11.26
N ASP A 704 -30.52 32.99 -10.11
CA ASP A 704 -30.01 34.25 -9.57
C ASP A 704 -28.67 34.66 -10.23
N SER A 705 -27.97 35.64 -9.65
CA SER A 705 -26.68 36.12 -10.16
C SER A 705 -25.54 35.10 -10.03
N ASP A 706 -25.68 34.17 -9.10
CA ASP A 706 -24.61 33.30 -8.58
C ASP A 706 -24.81 31.83 -9.05
N GLY A 707 -25.92 31.55 -9.73
CA GLY A 707 -26.30 30.23 -10.25
C GLY A 707 -27.21 29.42 -9.33
N GLY A 708 -27.67 30.01 -8.22
CA GLY A 708 -28.72 29.44 -7.38
C GLY A 708 -30.09 29.47 -8.07
N PHE A 709 -31.03 28.66 -7.58
CA PHE A 709 -32.43 28.77 -7.99
C PHE A 709 -33.09 29.93 -7.25
N SER A 710 -33.90 30.73 -7.94
CA SER A 710 -34.60 31.87 -7.33
C SER A 710 -35.53 31.44 -6.17
N GLU A 711 -35.62 32.30 -5.15
CA GLU A 711 -36.52 32.11 -3.99
C GLU A 711 -38.01 32.04 -4.40
N ASP A 712 -38.40 32.70 -5.50
CA ASP A 712 -39.73 32.50 -6.09
C ASP A 712 -39.72 31.29 -7.02
N LEU A 713 -40.01 30.13 -6.44
CA LEU A 713 -40.16 28.83 -7.10
C LEU A 713 -41.23 28.81 -8.21
N ASN A 714 -42.01 29.89 -8.40
CA ASN A 714 -42.98 30.03 -9.49
C ASN A 714 -42.43 30.81 -10.71
N ASP A 715 -41.32 31.54 -10.60
CA ASP A 715 -40.66 32.22 -11.75
C ASP A 715 -39.85 31.21 -12.56
N VAL A 716 -40.56 30.30 -13.23
CA VAL A 716 -39.98 29.22 -14.03
C VAL A 716 -39.70 29.65 -15.48
N VAL A 717 -38.60 29.16 -16.02
CA VAL A 717 -38.17 29.38 -17.41
C VAL A 717 -38.10 28.06 -18.17
N GLU A 718 -38.43 28.11 -19.45
CA GLU A 718 -38.28 26.99 -20.38
C GLU A 718 -36.79 26.84 -20.76
N VAL A 719 -36.23 25.66 -20.49
CA VAL A 719 -34.82 25.32 -20.72
C VAL A 719 -34.72 24.13 -21.66
N LYS A 720 -33.65 24.06 -22.46
CA LYS A 720 -33.37 22.92 -23.36
C LYS A 720 -32.45 21.93 -22.65
N TYR A 721 -32.56 20.65 -22.96
CA TYR A 721 -31.62 19.64 -22.44
C TYR A 721 -31.29 18.53 -23.45
N ILE A 722 -30.07 18.00 -23.32
CA ILE A 722 -29.72 16.62 -23.68
C ILE A 722 -29.84 15.80 -22.40
N GLU A 723 -30.56 14.68 -22.47
CA GLU A 723 -30.59 13.65 -21.45
C GLU A 723 -29.76 12.47 -21.91
N LEU A 724 -28.82 12.05 -21.07
CA LEU A 724 -28.13 10.78 -21.14
C LEU A 724 -28.80 9.87 -20.11
N ASP A 725 -29.70 9.03 -20.59
CA ASP A 725 -30.35 7.97 -19.82
C ASP A 725 -29.43 6.76 -19.85
N TYR A 726 -28.89 6.37 -18.70
CA TYR A 726 -27.93 5.25 -18.62
C TYR A 726 -28.62 3.87 -18.47
N GLU A 727 -29.96 3.80 -18.56
CA GLU A 727 -30.88 2.65 -18.32
C GLU A 727 -30.74 1.93 -16.95
N VAL A 728 -29.61 2.11 -16.28
CA VAL A 728 -29.06 1.26 -15.22
C VAL A 728 -28.37 2.10 -14.13
N GLY A 729 -27.77 3.24 -14.50
CA GLY A 729 -27.17 4.22 -13.58
C GLY A 729 -28.10 5.37 -13.16
N GLY A 730 -29.35 5.40 -13.67
CA GLY A 730 -30.23 6.59 -13.64
C GLY A 730 -29.92 7.56 -14.78
N LEU A 731 -30.57 8.73 -14.79
CA LEU A 731 -30.44 9.72 -15.87
C LEU A 731 -29.67 11.00 -15.47
N GLU A 732 -28.96 11.56 -16.46
CA GLU A 732 -28.19 12.80 -16.37
C GLU A 732 -28.61 13.78 -17.47
N ARG A 733 -29.04 14.99 -17.08
CA ARG A 733 -29.46 16.07 -17.99
C ARG A 733 -28.42 17.19 -18.06
N TYR A 734 -27.99 17.49 -19.28
CA TYR A 734 -27.16 18.63 -19.65
C TYR A 734 -28.09 19.77 -20.06
N VAL A 735 -28.39 20.65 -19.12
CA VAL A 735 -29.43 21.68 -19.22
C VAL A 735 -28.84 23.04 -19.56
N VAL A 736 -29.43 23.72 -20.55
CA VAL A 736 -29.02 25.05 -20.99
C VAL A 736 -30.14 26.07 -20.78
N TYR A 737 -29.79 27.16 -20.08
CA TYR A 737 -30.68 28.30 -19.86
C TYR A 737 -30.62 29.31 -21.02
N PRO A 738 -31.74 29.99 -21.34
CA PRO A 738 -31.74 31.08 -22.31
C PRO A 738 -30.89 32.27 -21.83
N LYS A 739 -30.23 32.97 -22.77
CA LYS A 739 -29.32 34.10 -22.48
C LYS A 739 -30.02 35.19 -21.66
N ALA A 740 -29.44 35.56 -20.53
CA ALA A 740 -29.84 36.74 -19.76
C ALA A 740 -29.57 38.01 -20.59
N SER A 741 -30.41 39.05 -20.45
CA SER A 741 -30.40 40.23 -21.34
C SER A 741 -29.13 41.08 -21.29
N ASP A 742 -28.28 40.88 -20.27
CA ASP A 742 -27.16 41.74 -19.91
C ASP A 742 -25.86 40.96 -19.61
N ASP A 743 -25.85 39.64 -19.85
CA ASP A 743 -24.67 38.77 -19.77
C ASP A 743 -24.23 38.38 -21.19
N ASP A 744 -22.97 38.00 -21.38
CA ASP A 744 -22.50 37.45 -22.67
C ASP A 744 -22.41 35.91 -22.70
N GLN A 745 -22.39 35.26 -21.53
CA GLN A 745 -22.29 33.81 -21.37
C GLN A 745 -23.65 33.15 -21.11
N TYR A 746 -23.69 31.81 -21.17
CA TYR A 746 -24.86 30.98 -20.89
C TYR A 746 -24.65 30.17 -19.62
N TRP A 747 -25.72 29.96 -18.84
CA TRP A 747 -25.68 29.02 -17.72
C TRP A 747 -25.94 27.59 -18.22
N GLY A 748 -24.96 26.72 -17.97
CA GLY A 748 -25.06 25.28 -18.19
C GLY A 748 -25.08 24.54 -16.85
N LEU A 749 -26.04 23.63 -16.68
CA LEU A 749 -26.20 22.81 -15.47
C LEU A 749 -26.14 21.33 -15.84
N ILE A 750 -25.44 20.53 -15.04
CA ILE A 750 -25.55 19.06 -15.07
C ILE A 750 -26.45 18.66 -13.91
N CYS A 751 -27.50 17.92 -14.21
CA CYS A 751 -28.61 17.61 -13.31
C CYS A 751 -28.93 16.12 -13.34
N THR A 752 -28.95 15.47 -12.18
CA THR A 752 -29.31 14.05 -12.04
C THR A 752 -30.71 13.89 -11.43
N THR A 753 -31.37 12.79 -11.79
CA THR A 753 -32.67 12.38 -11.25
C THR A 753 -32.54 10.96 -10.68
N LEU A 754 -33.24 10.65 -9.58
CA LEU A 754 -33.29 9.28 -9.07
C LEU A 754 -34.32 8.47 -9.87
N PRO A 755 -34.08 7.18 -10.20
CA PRO A 755 -35.03 6.36 -10.96
C PRO A 755 -36.48 6.35 -10.44
N ALA A 756 -36.67 6.50 -9.12
CA ALA A 756 -37.98 6.57 -8.48
C ALA A 756 -38.77 7.87 -8.77
N ASP A 757 -38.11 8.90 -9.30
CA ASP A 757 -38.66 10.24 -9.55
C ASP A 757 -38.87 10.54 -11.05
N GLU A 758 -38.38 9.66 -11.95
CA GLU A 758 -38.38 9.89 -13.41
C GLU A 758 -39.81 9.95 -13.98
N ALA A 759 -40.69 9.03 -13.57
CA ALA A 759 -42.09 9.04 -13.99
C ALA A 759 -42.87 10.27 -13.48
N ASP A 760 -42.50 10.80 -12.30
CA ASP A 760 -43.07 12.05 -11.78
C ASP A 760 -42.53 13.28 -12.53
N LEU A 761 -41.27 13.24 -12.96
CA LEU A 761 -40.61 14.28 -13.75
C LEU A 761 -41.19 14.37 -15.18
N GLU A 762 -41.51 13.24 -15.81
CA GLU A 762 -42.26 13.21 -17.07
C GLU A 762 -43.72 13.68 -16.90
N ALA A 763 -44.38 13.27 -15.82
CA ALA A 763 -45.80 13.60 -15.58
C ALA A 763 -46.05 15.08 -15.23
N THR A 764 -45.04 15.82 -14.76
CA THR A 764 -45.18 17.20 -14.28
C THR A 764 -44.68 18.28 -15.23
N ASP A 765 -43.83 17.95 -16.22
CA ASP A 765 -43.19 18.94 -17.13
C ASP A 765 -42.50 20.08 -16.32
N GLY A 766 -41.86 19.69 -15.22
CA GLY A 766 -41.32 20.58 -14.19
C GLY A 766 -40.49 19.83 -13.13
N TYR A 767 -39.74 20.60 -12.34
CA TYR A 767 -38.72 20.10 -11.40
C TYR A 767 -39.23 19.68 -10.01
N THR A 768 -40.53 19.81 -9.75
CA THR A 768 -41.16 19.62 -8.43
C THR A 768 -42.51 18.92 -8.52
N LYS A 769 -42.82 18.13 -7.48
CA LYS A 769 -44.11 17.48 -7.25
C LYS A 769 -44.70 17.91 -5.91
N PRO A 770 -46.01 18.23 -5.82
CA PRO A 770 -46.68 18.46 -4.54
C PRO A 770 -46.60 17.22 -3.64
N MET A 771 -46.20 17.42 -2.38
CA MET A 771 -46.19 16.39 -1.37
C MET A 771 -47.63 16.05 -0.95
N THR A 772 -47.91 14.75 -0.78
CA THR A 772 -49.15 14.24 -0.17
C THR A 772 -48.84 13.49 1.11
N ASP A 773 -49.81 13.41 2.02
CA ASP A 773 -49.77 12.52 3.18
C ASP A 773 -50.16 11.07 2.82
N ASP A 774 -50.17 10.19 3.83
CA ASP A 774 -50.49 8.76 3.68
C ASP A 774 -51.95 8.48 3.23
N ASP A 775 -52.86 9.44 3.42
CA ASP A 775 -54.25 9.39 2.94
C ASP A 775 -54.39 9.97 1.51
N GLY A 776 -53.33 10.59 0.97
CA GLY A 776 -53.27 11.17 -0.38
C GLY A 776 -53.70 12.64 -0.49
N GLU A 777 -53.90 13.33 0.64
CA GLU A 777 -54.25 14.76 0.67
C GLU A 777 -52.97 15.64 0.65
N PRO A 778 -53.01 16.87 0.11
CA PRO A 778 -51.81 17.68 -0.08
C PRO A 778 -51.26 18.23 1.25
N VAL A 779 -49.97 17.99 1.51
CA VAL A 779 -49.26 18.58 2.65
C VAL A 779 -49.10 20.07 2.41
N LEU A 780 -49.43 20.91 3.41
CA LEU A 780 -49.37 22.36 3.31
C LEU A 780 -48.24 22.98 4.13
N ASP A 781 -47.69 24.09 3.64
CA ASP A 781 -46.74 24.94 4.35
C ASP A 781 -47.42 25.83 5.43
N SER A 782 -46.65 26.70 6.08
CA SER A 782 -47.14 27.64 7.11
C SER A 782 -48.12 28.69 6.61
N ASP A 783 -48.17 28.94 5.31
CA ASP A 783 -48.93 30.02 4.67
C ASP A 783 -50.13 29.46 3.86
N GLY A 784 -50.22 28.14 3.73
CA GLY A 784 -51.33 27.40 3.13
C GLY A 784 -51.10 26.97 1.68
N ASN A 785 -49.87 27.04 1.17
CA ASN A 785 -49.51 26.52 -0.15
C ASN A 785 -49.12 25.04 -0.05
N HIS A 786 -49.15 24.31 -1.16
CA HIS A 786 -48.72 22.91 -1.18
C HIS A 786 -47.19 22.84 -1.02
N LEU A 787 -46.71 22.03 -0.07
CA LEU A 787 -45.30 21.69 0.06
C LEU A 787 -44.83 20.94 -1.20
N GLN A 788 -43.66 21.32 -1.72
CA GLN A 788 -43.12 20.79 -2.97
C GLN A 788 -41.88 19.92 -2.68
N ARG A 789 -41.86 18.69 -3.20
CA ARG A 789 -40.66 17.85 -3.27
C ARG A 789 -39.93 18.15 -4.58
N VAL A 790 -38.65 18.45 -4.50
CA VAL A 790 -37.77 18.59 -5.67
C VAL A 790 -37.45 17.20 -6.24
N LEU A 791 -37.57 17.05 -7.56
CA LEU A 791 -37.35 15.79 -8.28
C LEU A 791 -35.93 15.68 -8.86
N VAL A 792 -35.25 16.81 -9.08
CA VAL A 792 -33.98 16.88 -9.82
C VAL A 792 -32.90 17.59 -8.99
N VAL A 793 -31.71 17.01 -8.90
CA VAL A 793 -30.55 17.58 -8.20
C VAL A 793 -29.51 18.05 -9.22
N CYS A 794 -29.16 19.33 -9.19
CA CYS A 794 -28.16 19.91 -10.11
C CYS A 794 -26.88 20.31 -9.35
N PRO A 795 -25.91 19.38 -9.17
CA PRO A 795 -24.68 19.63 -8.42
C PRO A 795 -23.68 20.51 -9.18
N PHE A 796 -23.62 20.41 -10.51
CA PHE A 796 -22.73 21.23 -11.34
C PHE A 796 -23.51 22.36 -12.03
N ARG A 797 -22.99 23.58 -11.88
CA ARG A 797 -23.53 24.81 -12.48
C ARG A 797 -22.35 25.70 -12.85
N ASP A 798 -22.21 26.05 -14.12
CA ASP A 798 -21.10 26.87 -14.62
C ASP A 798 -21.58 27.78 -15.76
N LYS A 799 -20.83 28.85 -16.04
CA LYS A 799 -21.05 29.69 -17.22
C LYS A 799 -20.18 29.20 -18.37
N TYR A 800 -20.75 29.18 -19.58
CA TYR A 800 -20.05 28.75 -20.79
C TYR A 800 -20.25 29.72 -21.95
N ASP A 801 -19.23 29.81 -22.81
CA ASP A 801 -19.23 30.61 -24.03
C ASP A 801 -19.77 29.77 -25.21
N GLY A 802 -20.65 30.34 -26.05
CA GLY A 802 -21.12 29.67 -27.25
C GLY A 802 -22.52 30.10 -27.71
N GLU A 803 -23.41 29.12 -27.82
CA GLU A 803 -24.80 29.27 -28.28
C GLU A 803 -25.79 28.66 -27.27
N ASP A 804 -27.08 28.98 -27.40
CA ASP A 804 -28.17 28.50 -26.55
C ASP A 804 -28.58 27.04 -26.82
N ASN A 805 -27.63 26.17 -27.17
CA ASN A 805 -27.88 24.76 -27.49
C ASN A 805 -27.12 23.82 -26.52
N PRO A 806 -27.73 22.69 -26.09
CA PRO A 806 -27.07 21.71 -25.21
C PRO A 806 -25.80 21.08 -25.78
N ASP A 807 -25.72 20.84 -27.10
CA ASP A 807 -24.52 20.24 -27.72
C ASP A 807 -23.25 21.07 -27.51
N ALA A 808 -23.37 22.40 -27.47
CA ALA A 808 -22.27 23.32 -27.17
C ALA A 808 -21.82 23.23 -25.70
N PHE A 809 -22.76 23.08 -24.76
CA PHE A 809 -22.44 22.87 -23.34
C PHE A 809 -21.80 21.49 -23.11
N VAL A 810 -22.37 20.44 -23.70
CA VAL A 810 -21.81 19.07 -23.68
C VAL A 810 -20.38 19.05 -24.24
N ASN A 811 -20.14 19.71 -25.37
CA ASN A 811 -18.79 19.82 -25.93
C ASN A 811 -17.80 20.61 -25.04
N GLN A 812 -18.26 21.63 -24.31
CA GLN A 812 -17.42 22.31 -23.29
C GLN A 812 -17.05 21.35 -22.14
N VAL A 813 -18.01 20.57 -21.63
CA VAL A 813 -17.74 19.59 -20.56
C VAL A 813 -16.77 18.51 -21.03
N TYR A 814 -17.01 17.91 -22.20
CA TYR A 814 -16.14 16.90 -22.81
C TYR A 814 -14.73 17.42 -23.10
N ALA A 815 -14.59 18.68 -23.53
CA ALA A 815 -13.29 19.31 -23.76
C ALA A 815 -12.52 19.62 -22.45
N LYS A 816 -13.22 19.92 -21.35
CA LYS A 816 -12.61 20.09 -20.01
C LYS A 816 -12.22 18.74 -19.39
N ASN A 817 -13.08 17.73 -19.46
CA ASN A 817 -12.82 16.38 -18.92
C ASN A 817 -13.60 15.30 -19.71
N LYS A 818 -12.88 14.48 -20.48
CA LYS A 818 -13.48 13.38 -21.26
C LYS A 818 -13.95 12.21 -20.40
N ASN A 819 -13.29 11.93 -19.28
CA ASN A 819 -13.66 10.79 -18.42
C ASN A 819 -14.97 11.08 -17.67
N LEU A 820 -15.20 12.34 -17.26
CA LEU A 820 -16.48 12.78 -16.68
C LEU A 820 -17.69 12.54 -17.60
N PHE A 821 -17.49 12.42 -18.91
CA PHE A 821 -18.55 12.20 -19.90
C PHE A 821 -18.61 10.77 -20.44
N ASN A 822 -17.46 10.13 -20.68
CA ASN A 822 -17.36 8.81 -21.30
C ASN A 822 -17.24 7.66 -20.31
N LEU A 823 -16.61 7.83 -19.15
CA LEU A 823 -16.44 6.74 -18.18
C LEU A 823 -17.67 6.69 -17.27
N ARG A 824 -18.31 5.52 -17.20
CA ARG A 824 -19.51 5.28 -16.40
C ARG A 824 -19.41 3.92 -15.73
N GLU A 825 -19.57 3.90 -14.42
CA GLU A 825 -19.68 2.67 -13.61
C GLU A 825 -21.11 2.12 -13.66
N TYR A 826 -21.22 0.80 -13.81
CA TYR A 826 -22.49 0.08 -13.82
C TYR A 826 -22.44 -1.01 -12.75
N ASN A 827 -23.36 -0.93 -11.78
CA ASN A 827 -23.54 -1.93 -10.72
C ASN A 827 -23.54 -3.36 -11.30
N GLY A 828 -22.89 -4.32 -10.65
CA GLY A 828 -22.80 -5.71 -11.12
C GLY A 828 -21.91 -5.97 -12.34
N HIS A 829 -21.60 -4.94 -13.13
CA HIS A 829 -21.07 -5.08 -14.49
C HIS A 829 -19.67 -4.46 -14.64
N GLY A 830 -19.35 -3.34 -14.00
CA GLY A 830 -18.03 -2.68 -14.03
C GLY A 830 -18.06 -1.29 -14.68
N ALA A 831 -16.89 -0.64 -14.85
CA ALA A 831 -16.79 0.65 -15.52
C ALA A 831 -16.55 0.50 -17.03
N TYR A 832 -17.41 1.14 -17.81
CA TYR A 832 -17.33 1.18 -19.27
C TYR A 832 -17.01 2.58 -19.77
N ARG A 833 -16.12 2.65 -20.76
CA ARG A 833 -15.91 3.83 -21.59
C ARG A 833 -16.89 3.82 -22.75
N ILE A 834 -17.87 4.70 -22.72
CA ILE A 834 -18.82 4.92 -23.82
C ILE A 834 -18.09 5.55 -25.00
N ASP A 835 -18.33 5.04 -26.21
CA ASP A 835 -17.82 5.63 -27.45
C ASP A 835 -18.89 6.52 -28.10
N TYR A 836 -18.65 7.84 -28.07
CA TYR A 836 -19.52 8.83 -28.69
C TYR A 836 -18.93 9.31 -30.01
N PRO A 837 -19.76 9.47 -31.07
CA PRO A 837 -19.29 9.93 -32.37
C PRO A 837 -18.71 11.33 -32.26
N HIS A 838 -17.57 11.54 -32.90
CA HIS A 838 -16.85 12.80 -32.94
C HIS A 838 -16.23 13.03 -34.31
N ASN A 839 -16.06 14.30 -34.67
CA ASN A 839 -15.47 14.71 -35.94
C ASN A 839 -13.93 14.53 -35.94
N ALA A 840 -13.31 14.81 -37.09
CA ALA A 840 -11.85 14.69 -37.27
C ALA A 840 -11.04 15.66 -36.37
N GLU A 841 -11.69 16.70 -35.86
CA GLU A 841 -11.17 17.70 -34.94
C GLU A 841 -11.34 17.29 -33.45
N GLY A 842 -11.99 16.15 -33.16
CA GLY A 842 -12.18 15.63 -31.80
C GLY A 842 -13.36 16.23 -31.02
N VAL A 843 -14.27 16.93 -31.70
CA VAL A 843 -15.50 17.53 -31.16
C VAL A 843 -16.65 16.55 -31.37
N LEU A 844 -17.53 16.37 -30.37
CA LEU A 844 -18.67 15.45 -30.45
C LEU A 844 -19.63 15.84 -31.57
N GLU A 845 -20.13 14.86 -32.32
CA GLU A 845 -21.21 15.08 -33.29
C GLU A 845 -22.53 15.38 -32.54
N PRO A 846 -23.45 16.18 -33.12
CA PRO A 846 -24.69 16.55 -32.45
C PRO A 846 -25.55 15.34 -32.09
N PHE A 847 -26.11 15.34 -30.88
CA PHE A 847 -26.92 14.23 -30.40
C PHE A 847 -28.28 14.17 -31.11
N THR A 848 -28.87 12.98 -31.17
CA THR A 848 -30.14 12.74 -31.87
C THR A 848 -31.09 11.92 -31.02
N GLN A 849 -32.39 12.23 -31.13
CA GLN A 849 -33.45 11.59 -30.33
C GLN A 849 -33.42 10.06 -30.46
N GLU A 850 -33.44 9.37 -29.32
CA GLU A 850 -33.44 7.91 -29.20
C GLU A 850 -32.22 7.22 -29.84
N ALA A 851 -31.08 7.92 -29.95
CA ALA A 851 -29.82 7.28 -30.29
C ALA A 851 -29.25 6.53 -29.08
N SER A 852 -28.91 5.25 -29.28
CA SER A 852 -28.35 4.35 -28.27
C SER A 852 -26.86 4.11 -28.50
N PHE A 853 -26.06 4.12 -27.44
CA PHE A 853 -24.60 3.98 -27.46
C PHE A 853 -24.14 2.78 -26.62
N SER A 854 -23.09 2.10 -27.08
CA SER A 854 -22.43 1.01 -26.35
C SER A 854 -21.11 1.49 -25.75
N GLY A 855 -20.63 0.78 -24.72
CA GLY A 855 -19.31 1.02 -24.12
C GLY A 855 -18.32 -0.10 -24.37
N ILE A 856 -17.04 0.19 -24.14
CA ILE A 856 -15.97 -0.78 -23.99
C ILE A 856 -15.60 -0.87 -22.51
N MET A 857 -15.48 -2.09 -21.98
CA MET A 857 -15.07 -2.35 -20.61
C MET A 857 -13.65 -1.82 -20.37
N GLU A 858 -13.49 -1.02 -19.32
CA GLU A 858 -12.20 -0.46 -18.91
C GLU A 858 -11.79 -1.05 -17.55
N GLU A 859 -12.67 -1.01 -16.55
CA GLU A 859 -12.41 -1.51 -15.19
C GLU A 859 -13.44 -2.60 -14.81
N PRO A 860 -13.05 -3.89 -14.82
CA PRO A 860 -13.99 -4.99 -14.71
C PRO A 860 -14.20 -5.43 -13.26
N ILE A 861 -15.45 -5.57 -12.83
CA ILE A 861 -15.77 -5.95 -11.45
C ILE A 861 -15.53 -7.43 -11.15
N VAL A 862 -14.92 -7.71 -10.00
CA VAL A 862 -14.77 -9.03 -9.37
C VAL A 862 -15.42 -9.01 -8.00
N LEU A 863 -15.64 -10.18 -7.38
CA LEU A 863 -16.15 -10.24 -6.01
C LEU A 863 -15.12 -9.73 -4.98
N GLY A 864 -13.82 -9.83 -5.29
CA GLY A 864 -12.75 -9.23 -4.50
C GLY A 864 -12.45 -9.95 -3.17
N VAL A 865 -11.25 -9.76 -2.65
CA VAL A 865 -10.83 -10.23 -1.31
C VAL A 865 -10.06 -9.09 -0.64
N ASP A 866 -10.79 -8.12 -0.09
CA ASP A 866 -10.21 -7.08 0.74
C ASP A 866 -9.65 -7.63 2.06
N SER A 867 -10.22 -8.74 2.56
CA SER A 867 -9.66 -9.50 3.71
C SER A 867 -10.09 -10.99 3.71
N MET A 868 -9.53 -11.90 4.55
CA MET A 868 -9.19 -13.32 4.20
C MET A 868 -8.42 -14.14 5.31
N ARG A 869 -8.08 -13.60 6.49
CA ARG A 869 -6.88 -14.02 7.27
C ARG A 869 -6.90 -15.48 7.68
N LEU A 870 -5.76 -16.13 7.45
CA LEU A 870 -5.52 -17.55 7.70
C LEU A 870 -4.43 -17.72 8.77
N GLN A 871 -4.71 -18.47 9.84
CA GLN A 871 -3.68 -18.97 10.75
C GLN A 871 -3.79 -20.50 10.87
N PHE A 872 -2.67 -21.21 10.80
CA PHE A 872 -2.57 -22.65 10.98
C PHE A 872 -1.51 -22.98 12.04
N LYS A 873 -1.89 -23.79 13.02
CA LYS A 873 -1.03 -24.22 14.13
C LYS A 873 -1.13 -25.74 14.33
N PRO A 874 -0.18 -26.53 13.81
CA PRO A 874 -0.09 -27.95 14.12
C PRO A 874 0.56 -28.15 15.50
N ASN A 875 -0.02 -29.05 16.30
CA ASN A 875 0.55 -29.53 17.55
C ASN A 875 0.77 -31.04 17.42
N LEU A 876 2.01 -31.43 17.13
CA LEU A 876 2.37 -32.77 16.66
C LEU A 876 3.12 -33.55 17.75
N VAL A 877 2.94 -34.87 17.78
CA VAL A 877 3.62 -35.76 18.72
C VAL A 877 4.91 -36.32 18.09
N ASN A 878 5.94 -36.56 18.90
CA ASN A 878 7.16 -37.23 18.44
C ASN A 878 6.92 -38.73 18.13
N GLN A 879 7.81 -39.34 17.33
CA GLN A 879 7.68 -40.75 16.91
C GLN A 879 7.72 -41.74 18.09
N ALA A 880 8.25 -41.31 19.24
CA ALA A 880 8.27 -42.10 20.47
C ALA A 880 6.92 -42.14 21.21
N GLY A 881 5.94 -41.30 20.84
CA GLY A 881 4.65 -41.19 21.55
C GLY A 881 4.81 -40.68 22.98
N ALA A 882 5.83 -39.84 23.24
CA ALA A 882 6.29 -39.50 24.58
C ALA A 882 6.26 -37.99 24.90
N SER A 883 6.25 -37.13 23.88
CA SER A 883 6.03 -35.69 24.04
C SER A 883 5.52 -35.06 22.75
N TYR A 884 5.00 -33.84 22.85
CA TYR A 884 4.84 -32.97 21.69
C TYR A 884 6.21 -32.55 21.12
N LEU A 885 6.21 -32.18 19.84
CA LEU A 885 7.24 -31.43 19.12
C LEU A 885 7.04 -29.91 19.39
N PRO A 886 8.01 -29.03 19.04
CA PRO A 886 7.87 -27.59 19.26
C PRO A 886 6.63 -26.98 18.59
N GLU A 887 5.96 -26.02 19.25
CA GLU A 887 4.83 -25.30 18.64
C GLU A 887 5.27 -24.61 17.35
N SER A 888 4.37 -24.59 16.38
CA SER A 888 4.62 -24.10 15.03
C SER A 888 3.43 -23.28 14.55
N VAL A 889 3.69 -22.17 13.84
CA VAL A 889 2.66 -21.22 13.40
C VAL A 889 2.91 -20.82 11.96
N LEU A 890 1.89 -20.95 11.12
CA LEU A 890 1.77 -20.26 9.83
C LEU A 890 0.66 -19.21 9.98
N ASP A 891 0.93 -17.95 9.64
CA ASP A 891 -0.03 -16.83 9.69
C ASP A 891 0.08 -16.05 8.38
N ILE A 892 -1.04 -15.79 7.70
CA ILE A 892 -1.07 -15.12 6.39
C ILE A 892 -2.17 -14.06 6.38
N SER A 893 -1.79 -12.83 6.05
CA SER A 893 -2.64 -11.65 5.85
C SER A 893 -2.48 -11.10 4.43
N LEU A 894 -3.56 -10.60 3.86
CA LEU A 894 -3.63 -9.78 2.64
C LEU A 894 -4.56 -8.64 3.02
N VAL A 895 -4.34 -7.42 2.55
CA VAL A 895 -5.23 -6.29 2.83
C VAL A 895 -5.28 -5.42 1.59
N TRP A 896 -6.45 -5.26 1.00
CA TRP A 896 -6.69 -4.12 0.13
C TRP A 896 -6.96 -2.92 1.04
N ARG A 897 -6.05 -1.95 1.03
CA ARG A 897 -6.16 -0.71 1.82
C ARG A 897 -7.03 0.32 1.13
N THR A 898 -6.94 0.33 -0.19
CA THR A 898 -7.78 1.03 -1.16
C THR A 898 -7.97 0.07 -2.34
N HIS A 899 -8.79 0.44 -3.33
CA HIS A 899 -8.86 -0.27 -4.62
C HIS A 899 -7.51 -0.30 -5.36
N ASP A 900 -6.58 0.58 -5.00
CA ASP A 900 -5.28 0.78 -5.65
C ASP A 900 -4.07 0.24 -4.87
N LEU A 901 -4.23 -0.31 -3.66
CA LEU A 901 -3.09 -0.66 -2.78
C LEU A 901 -3.30 -1.99 -2.04
N ILE A 902 -2.43 -2.96 -2.35
CA ILE A 902 -2.50 -4.33 -1.83
C ILE A 902 -1.27 -4.64 -0.96
N ASP A 903 -1.50 -4.90 0.33
CA ASP A 903 -0.50 -5.46 1.26
C ASP A 903 -0.65 -6.99 1.35
N VAL A 904 0.46 -7.73 1.37
CA VAL A 904 0.54 -9.19 1.59
C VAL A 904 1.58 -9.45 2.68
N ASN A 905 1.23 -10.25 3.69
CA ASN A 905 2.11 -10.63 4.78
C ASN A 905 1.99 -12.13 5.05
N ALA A 906 3.11 -12.83 5.18
CA ALA A 906 3.19 -14.21 5.63
C ALA A 906 4.20 -14.33 6.78
N LEU A 907 3.93 -15.22 7.72
CA LEU A 907 4.81 -15.60 8.83
C LEU A 907 4.83 -17.11 8.97
N LEU A 908 6.01 -17.68 9.12
CA LEU A 908 6.24 -19.06 9.52
C LEU A 908 7.19 -19.08 10.71
N ALA A 909 6.74 -19.60 11.85
CA ALA A 909 7.47 -19.54 13.13
C ALA A 909 7.45 -20.87 13.90
N PHE A 910 8.50 -21.08 14.70
CA PHE A 910 8.70 -22.20 15.61
C PHE A 910 9.06 -21.72 17.02
N ASP A 911 8.75 -22.54 18.02
CA ASP A 911 9.14 -22.35 19.44
C ASP A 911 8.76 -20.94 19.98
N SER A 912 7.71 -20.36 19.40
CA SER A 912 7.30 -18.97 19.61
C SER A 912 6.42 -18.82 20.84
N THR A 913 6.90 -18.11 21.86
CA THR A 913 6.10 -17.78 23.05
C THR A 913 5.02 -16.74 22.77
N GLN A 914 5.23 -15.88 21.78
CA GLN A 914 4.28 -14.89 21.29
C GLN A 914 4.57 -14.58 19.82
N VAL A 915 3.52 -14.21 19.08
CA VAL A 915 3.62 -13.62 17.74
C VAL A 915 3.17 -12.16 17.83
N ILE A 916 3.93 -11.25 17.22
CA ILE A 916 3.69 -9.82 17.16
C ILE A 916 3.40 -9.45 15.70
N ASN A 917 2.16 -9.09 15.42
CA ASN A 917 1.72 -8.60 14.11
C ASN A 917 1.67 -7.07 14.13
N ASN A 918 1.95 -6.45 12.98
CA ASN A 918 1.61 -5.05 12.77
C ASN A 918 0.08 -4.92 12.59
N PRO A 919 -0.63 -4.12 13.41
CA PRO A 919 -2.10 -4.04 13.37
C PRO A 919 -2.66 -3.41 12.08
N ASN A 920 -1.86 -2.58 11.40
CA ASN A 920 -2.25 -1.86 10.18
C ASN A 920 -1.82 -2.61 8.90
N GLY A 921 -1.17 -3.77 9.01
CA GLY A 921 -0.70 -4.56 7.88
C GLY A 921 0.35 -3.89 6.97
N SER A 922 0.98 -2.79 7.42
CA SER A 922 1.65 -1.74 6.63
C SER A 922 2.94 -2.14 5.88
N GLY A 923 2.93 -3.25 5.13
CA GLY A 923 4.12 -3.79 4.47
C GLY A 923 5.28 -4.18 5.41
N LEU A 924 5.04 -4.24 6.73
CA LEU A 924 6.07 -4.53 7.73
C LEU A 924 5.94 -5.97 8.29
N PRO A 925 7.04 -6.75 8.27
CA PRO A 925 7.04 -8.18 8.59
C PRO A 925 6.61 -8.47 10.04
N TYR A 926 5.90 -9.58 10.21
CA TYR A 926 5.50 -10.08 11.52
C TYR A 926 6.70 -10.71 12.26
N LEU A 927 6.70 -10.61 13.59
CA LEU A 927 7.82 -11.07 14.42
C LEU A 927 7.35 -12.08 15.47
N ALA A 928 7.88 -13.29 15.43
CA ALA A 928 7.73 -14.22 16.54
C ALA A 928 8.83 -13.99 17.58
N VAL A 929 8.49 -14.15 18.86
CA VAL A 929 9.42 -13.95 19.98
C VAL A 929 9.37 -15.12 20.97
N GLY A 930 10.55 -15.48 21.48
CA GLY A 930 10.79 -16.54 22.45
C GLY A 930 12.29 -16.67 22.70
N SER A 931 12.71 -17.46 23.70
CA SER A 931 14.13 -17.68 24.00
C SER A 931 14.86 -18.53 22.95
N ASP A 932 14.09 -19.34 22.22
CA ASP A 932 14.55 -20.37 21.29
C ASP A 932 13.77 -20.32 19.94
N SER A 933 13.00 -19.25 19.74
CA SER A 933 12.07 -19.12 18.61
C SER A 933 12.80 -18.82 17.31
N GLU A 934 12.45 -19.55 16.24
CA GLU A 934 12.95 -19.40 14.88
C GLU A 934 11.80 -18.95 13.98
N SER A 935 11.95 -17.88 13.21
CA SER A 935 10.86 -17.34 12.41
C SER A 935 11.28 -16.63 11.14
N TYR A 936 10.36 -16.66 10.18
CA TYR A 936 10.51 -16.20 8.82
C TYR A 936 9.26 -15.45 8.41
N SER A 937 9.39 -14.18 8.06
CA SER A 937 8.28 -13.41 7.52
C SER A 937 8.60 -12.89 6.12
N VAL A 938 7.58 -12.83 5.27
CA VAL A 938 7.59 -12.08 4.01
C VAL A 938 6.51 -11.02 4.15
N ALA A 939 6.88 -9.76 4.00
CA ALA A 939 5.95 -8.69 3.68
C ALA A 939 6.16 -8.29 2.21
N TYR A 940 5.08 -7.98 1.51
CA TYR A 940 5.05 -7.51 0.13
C TYR A 940 3.91 -6.51 -0.02
N ARG A 941 4.09 -5.52 -0.89
CA ARG A 941 3.14 -4.44 -1.16
C ARG A 941 3.23 -4.05 -2.61
N THR A 942 2.10 -3.79 -3.24
CA THR A 942 2.04 -3.26 -4.61
C THR A 942 0.85 -2.31 -4.79
N ASP A 943 0.98 -1.35 -5.72
CA ASP A 943 -0.03 -0.35 -6.03
C ASP A 943 -0.50 -0.40 -7.51
N ALA A 944 -1.50 0.42 -7.86
CA ALA A 944 -2.07 0.49 -9.21
C ALA A 944 -1.12 1.09 -10.27
N ASP A 945 -0.20 1.97 -9.88
CA ASP A 945 0.94 2.40 -10.72
C ASP A 945 1.96 1.25 -10.92
N GLY A 946 1.76 0.13 -10.24
CA GLY A 946 2.50 -1.10 -10.40
C GLY A 946 3.78 -1.17 -9.60
N ASN A 947 4.07 -0.19 -8.72
CA ASN A 947 5.24 -0.19 -7.84
C ASN A 947 5.20 -1.41 -6.89
N GLU A 948 6.36 -1.81 -6.38
CA GLU A 948 6.51 -3.01 -5.57
C GLU A 948 7.51 -2.78 -4.43
N SER A 949 7.13 -3.09 -3.19
CA SER A 949 8.08 -3.16 -2.08
C SER A 949 7.92 -4.47 -1.34
N GLY A 950 9.02 -5.07 -0.88
CA GLY A 950 8.95 -6.32 -0.14
C GLY A 950 10.17 -6.57 0.74
N GLU A 951 9.91 -7.13 1.92
CA GLU A 951 10.89 -7.42 2.96
C GLU A 951 10.70 -8.87 3.43
N TYR A 952 11.71 -9.72 3.19
CA TYR A 952 11.87 -10.99 3.87
C TYR A 952 12.71 -10.80 5.13
N VAL A 953 12.27 -11.33 6.28
CA VAL A 953 13.01 -11.27 7.55
C VAL A 953 13.17 -12.66 8.15
N MET A 954 14.39 -12.97 8.57
CA MET A 954 14.72 -14.09 9.45
C MET A 954 15.03 -13.56 10.85
N ALA A 955 14.27 -14.02 11.86
CA ALA A 955 14.52 -13.74 13.26
C ALA A 955 14.65 -15.06 14.04
N TRP A 956 15.80 -15.29 14.69
CA TRP A 956 16.09 -16.55 15.39
C TRP A 956 16.81 -16.31 16.72
N ALA A 957 16.17 -16.71 17.82
CA ALA A 957 16.76 -16.72 19.16
C ALA A 957 17.32 -18.11 19.51
N GLY A 958 18.32 -18.15 20.39
CA GLY A 958 18.94 -19.42 20.82
C GLY A 958 20.08 -19.90 19.92
N VAL A 959 20.71 -19.00 19.14
CA VAL A 959 21.75 -19.34 18.15
C VAL A 959 23.16 -19.17 18.71
N ASN A 960 24.07 -20.07 18.35
CA ASN A 960 25.52 -19.90 18.50
C ASN A 960 26.21 -19.88 17.12
N PHE A 961 27.32 -19.14 17.02
CA PHE A 961 28.12 -18.97 15.80
C PHE A 961 29.45 -19.74 15.89
N VAL A 962 29.42 -21.00 15.49
CA VAL A 962 30.58 -21.91 15.51
C VAL A 962 31.46 -21.74 14.27
N ASP A 963 32.73 -22.15 14.37
CA ASP A 963 33.65 -22.16 13.23
C ASP A 963 33.24 -23.23 12.21
N GLY A 964 33.39 -22.93 10.92
CA GLY A 964 33.00 -23.80 9.83
C GLY A 964 33.81 -25.09 9.71
N PRO A 965 33.34 -26.06 8.90
CA PRO A 965 33.96 -27.39 8.77
C PRO A 965 35.32 -27.40 8.04
N ILE A 966 35.81 -26.25 7.56
CA ILE A 966 37.08 -26.10 6.84
C ILE A 966 38.12 -25.47 7.78
N PRO A 967 39.12 -26.23 8.28
CA PRO A 967 40.07 -25.70 9.26
C PRO A 967 40.93 -24.57 8.70
N GLY A 968 40.83 -23.38 9.29
CA GLY A 968 41.57 -22.19 8.89
C GLY A 968 40.80 -21.23 7.97
N ASP A 969 39.60 -21.60 7.54
CA ASP A 969 38.63 -20.63 7.01
C ASP A 969 38.00 -19.82 8.16
N LYS A 970 37.57 -18.58 7.87
CA LYS A 970 36.86 -17.70 8.82
C LYS A 970 35.33 -17.84 8.74
N THR A 971 34.82 -18.72 7.89
CA THR A 971 33.38 -19.00 7.78
C THR A 971 32.78 -19.40 9.13
N LYS A 972 31.68 -18.74 9.48
CA LYS A 972 30.84 -19.09 10.63
C LYS A 972 29.62 -19.88 10.17
N VAL A 973 29.14 -20.76 11.04
CA VAL A 973 27.91 -21.53 10.85
C VAL A 973 26.97 -21.25 12.02
N MET A 974 25.68 -21.06 11.73
CA MET A 974 24.65 -20.90 12.75
C MET A 974 24.19 -22.27 13.25
N GLN A 975 24.06 -22.42 14.56
CA GLN A 975 23.56 -23.65 15.19
C GLN A 975 22.72 -23.31 16.43
N ARG A 976 21.58 -23.98 16.63
CA ARG A 976 20.81 -23.91 17.89
C ARG A 976 21.68 -24.35 19.08
N THR A 977 21.55 -23.67 20.22
CA THR A 977 22.25 -24.02 21.46
C THR A 977 21.34 -23.97 22.68
N ASP A 978 21.40 -25.00 23.51
CA ASP A 978 20.69 -25.08 24.78
C ASP A 978 21.53 -24.50 25.95
N ASP A 979 22.75 -24.03 25.68
CA ASP A 979 23.58 -23.32 26.67
C ASP A 979 23.21 -21.82 26.68
N GLU A 980 22.45 -21.41 27.69
CA GLU A 980 22.04 -20.02 27.96
C GLU A 980 23.20 -19.01 27.93
N ASN A 981 24.45 -19.43 28.19
CA ASN A 981 25.62 -18.54 28.16
C ASN A 981 26.15 -18.31 26.73
N LEU A 982 25.70 -19.10 25.76
CA LEU A 982 26.12 -19.05 24.35
C LEU A 982 24.99 -18.57 23.41
N LYS A 983 23.74 -18.52 23.88
CA LYS A 983 22.59 -18.05 23.11
C LYS A 983 22.76 -16.60 22.64
N GLN A 984 22.58 -16.40 21.34
CA GLN A 984 22.51 -15.10 20.68
C GLN A 984 21.21 -14.98 19.87
N GLY A 985 20.78 -13.75 19.62
CA GLY A 985 19.67 -13.43 18.71
C GLY A 985 20.17 -13.00 17.34
N VAL A 986 19.66 -13.65 16.29
CA VAL A 986 19.75 -13.27 14.89
C VAL A 986 18.51 -12.44 14.53
N PHE A 987 18.73 -11.32 13.86
CA PHE A 987 17.69 -10.56 13.19
C PHE A 987 18.30 -10.03 11.89
N ALA A 988 17.77 -10.45 10.76
CA ALA A 988 18.36 -10.18 9.46
C ALA A 988 17.28 -10.14 8.37
N GLY A 989 17.48 -9.30 7.37
CA GLY A 989 16.50 -9.07 6.30
C GLY A 989 17.09 -9.20 4.91
N ILE A 990 16.22 -9.41 3.93
CA ILE A 990 16.48 -9.31 2.49
C ILE A 990 15.30 -8.54 1.93
N GLY A 991 15.50 -7.36 1.35
CA GLY A 991 14.38 -6.55 0.85
C GLY A 991 14.71 -5.69 -0.36
N SER A 992 13.65 -5.33 -1.08
CA SER A 992 13.68 -4.62 -2.35
C SER A 992 12.53 -3.62 -2.42
N ASN A 993 12.85 -2.37 -2.71
CA ASN A 993 11.86 -1.37 -3.15
C ASN A 993 12.11 -1.15 -4.64
N VAL A 994 11.06 -1.27 -5.43
CA VAL A 994 11.04 -1.09 -6.88
C VAL A 994 9.93 -0.09 -7.19
N SER A 995 10.26 0.98 -7.90
CA SER A 995 9.28 1.93 -8.40
C SER A 995 9.42 2.05 -9.92
N TYR A 996 8.30 1.98 -10.62
CA TYR A 996 8.26 2.05 -12.07
C TYR A 996 7.81 3.45 -12.46
N SER A 997 8.76 4.32 -12.80
CA SER A 997 8.43 5.65 -13.32
C SER A 997 7.93 5.52 -14.77
N PRO A 998 6.73 6.03 -15.12
CA PRO A 998 6.29 6.03 -16.51
C PRO A 998 7.29 6.76 -17.39
N TYR A 999 7.61 6.19 -18.56
CA TYR A 999 8.65 6.69 -19.46
C TYR A 999 8.54 8.20 -19.70
N SER A 1000 9.63 8.94 -19.46
CA SER A 1000 9.62 10.37 -19.77
C SER A 1000 9.45 10.56 -21.28
N LYS A 1001 8.93 11.74 -21.69
CA LYS A 1001 8.79 12.09 -23.13
C LYS A 1001 10.10 11.87 -23.91
N ARG A 1002 11.25 12.04 -23.25
CA ARG A 1002 12.59 11.85 -23.82
C ARG A 1002 13.00 10.37 -23.96
N GLU A 1003 12.45 9.46 -23.17
CA GLU A 1003 12.57 8.02 -23.41
C GLU A 1003 11.60 7.55 -24.50
N LEU A 1004 10.34 7.99 -24.47
CA LEU A 1004 9.36 7.69 -25.52
C LEU A 1004 9.87 8.11 -26.91
N GLU A 1005 10.46 9.32 -27.02
CA GLU A 1005 11.14 9.81 -28.24
C GLU A 1005 12.32 8.94 -28.70
N LYS A 1006 13.08 8.31 -27.79
CA LYS A 1006 14.16 7.36 -28.15
C LYS A 1006 13.60 6.03 -28.62
N LEU A 1007 12.55 5.55 -27.96
CA LEU A 1007 11.91 4.24 -28.19
C LEU A 1007 10.93 4.26 -29.38
N ASN A 1008 10.69 5.43 -29.98
CA ASN A 1008 9.70 5.67 -31.05
C ASN A 1008 8.25 5.32 -30.65
N SER A 1009 7.92 5.48 -29.36
CA SER A 1009 6.54 5.42 -28.87
C SER A 1009 6.02 6.83 -28.59
N VAL A 1010 4.68 6.98 -28.53
CA VAL A 1010 3.99 8.27 -28.33
C VAL A 1010 3.25 8.30 -26.99
N ASP A 1011 2.85 7.13 -26.52
CA ASP A 1011 1.92 6.86 -25.41
C ASP A 1011 2.38 5.68 -24.52
N GLY A 1012 3.52 5.06 -24.83
CA GLY A 1012 4.02 3.85 -24.16
C GLY A 1012 3.49 2.54 -24.75
N ALA A 1013 2.48 2.58 -25.64
CA ALA A 1013 1.77 1.39 -26.08
C ALA A 1013 2.69 0.40 -26.81
N GLY A 1014 2.77 -0.82 -26.28
CA GLY A 1014 3.56 -1.92 -26.85
C GLY A 1014 5.02 -1.99 -26.39
N ILE A 1015 5.46 -1.12 -25.47
CA ILE A 1015 6.69 -1.33 -24.70
C ILE A 1015 6.32 -2.19 -23.48
N SER A 1016 7.07 -3.25 -23.21
CA SER A 1016 6.97 -3.99 -21.95
C SER A 1016 7.92 -3.36 -20.93
N GLU A 1017 7.39 -2.81 -19.85
CA GLU A 1017 8.18 -2.30 -18.74
C GLU A 1017 8.99 -3.43 -18.11
N GLU A 1018 10.30 -3.22 -17.93
CA GLU A 1018 11.20 -4.21 -17.35
C GLU A 1018 10.96 -4.30 -15.84
N LYS A 1019 10.21 -5.31 -15.40
CA LYS A 1019 9.91 -5.54 -13.99
C LYS A 1019 11.09 -6.17 -13.21
N CYS A 1020 12.13 -5.38 -12.98
CA CYS A 1020 13.29 -5.71 -12.15
C CYS A 1020 12.94 -5.72 -10.64
N GLY A 1021 12.55 -6.87 -10.08
CA GLY A 1021 12.29 -7.01 -8.64
C GLY A 1021 12.43 -8.42 -8.09
N PHE A 1022 12.63 -8.56 -6.77
CA PHE A 1022 12.77 -9.86 -6.10
C PHE A 1022 11.51 -10.74 -6.23
N PHE A 1023 10.33 -10.13 -6.35
CA PHE A 1023 9.04 -10.82 -6.46
C PHE A 1023 8.44 -10.82 -7.88
N ALA A 1024 8.89 -9.92 -8.77
CA ALA A 1024 8.27 -9.64 -10.06
C ALA A 1024 8.53 -10.65 -11.19
N ARG A 1025 9.48 -11.59 -11.02
CA ARG A 1025 10.11 -12.27 -12.17
C ARG A 1025 9.20 -13.30 -12.86
N GLY A 1026 8.64 -12.93 -14.00
CA GLY A 1026 7.82 -13.83 -14.86
C GLY A 1026 7.90 -13.59 -16.37
N THR A 1027 8.35 -12.41 -16.82
CA THR A 1027 8.58 -12.08 -18.24
C THR A 1027 10.01 -12.37 -18.68
N THR A 1028 10.22 -12.56 -19.99
CA THR A 1028 11.56 -12.72 -20.57
C THR A 1028 12.13 -11.34 -20.90
N PRO A 1029 13.36 -10.98 -20.48
CA PRO A 1029 13.94 -9.67 -20.76
C PRO A 1029 14.23 -9.47 -22.26
N THR A 1030 14.31 -8.20 -22.68
CA THR A 1030 14.67 -7.80 -24.04
C THR A 1030 16.17 -7.97 -24.30
N ASP A 1031 16.59 -8.12 -25.57
CA ASP A 1031 18.01 -8.09 -25.96
C ASP A 1031 18.60 -6.66 -25.75
N GLY A 1032 19.07 -6.35 -24.54
CA GLY A 1032 19.91 -5.16 -24.26
C GLY A 1032 19.70 -4.41 -22.94
N GLU A 1033 19.03 -5.00 -21.94
CA GLU A 1033 18.70 -4.36 -20.65
C GLU A 1033 19.26 -5.22 -19.48
N ASP A 1034 19.66 -4.58 -18.36
CA ASP A 1034 20.38 -5.20 -17.23
C ASP A 1034 19.87 -4.67 -15.86
N CYS A 1035 19.32 -5.56 -15.02
CA CYS A 1035 18.81 -5.20 -13.67
C CYS A 1035 19.94 -5.02 -12.62
N ASP A 1036 20.35 -3.77 -12.39
CA ASP A 1036 21.52 -3.37 -11.56
C ASP A 1036 21.54 -3.94 -10.11
N ALA A 1037 20.38 -4.14 -9.46
CA ALA A 1037 20.25 -4.81 -8.16
C ALA A 1037 18.83 -5.34 -7.91
N ILE A 1038 18.71 -6.55 -7.34
CA ILE A 1038 17.44 -7.24 -7.11
C ILE A 1038 16.97 -7.13 -5.64
N ALA A 1039 17.89 -7.19 -4.67
CA ALA A 1039 17.56 -6.98 -3.25
C ALA A 1039 18.79 -6.57 -2.40
N TYR A 1040 18.56 -6.05 -1.20
CA TYR A 1040 19.58 -5.64 -0.23
C TYR A 1040 19.48 -6.50 1.04
N LEU A 1041 20.62 -7.05 1.47
CA LEU A 1041 20.74 -7.90 2.66
C LEU A 1041 21.08 -7.04 3.88
N THR A 1042 20.46 -7.31 5.03
CA THR A 1042 20.67 -6.57 6.27
C THR A 1042 20.87 -7.52 7.46
N PHE A 1043 21.60 -7.06 8.48
CA PHE A 1043 21.74 -7.73 9.77
C PHE A 1043 21.61 -6.70 10.89
N ARG A 1044 20.60 -6.85 11.74
CA ARG A 1044 20.23 -5.90 12.82
C ARG A 1044 20.10 -4.45 12.34
N GLY A 1045 19.60 -4.24 11.12
CA GLY A 1045 19.44 -2.93 10.49
C GLY A 1045 20.69 -2.38 9.78
N LEU A 1046 21.85 -3.02 9.94
CA LEU A 1046 23.03 -2.69 9.12
C LEU A 1046 22.91 -3.39 7.76
N VAL A 1047 23.01 -2.67 6.65
CA VAL A 1047 23.08 -3.29 5.32
C VAL A 1047 24.44 -3.97 5.12
N THR A 1048 24.43 -5.24 4.72
CA THR A 1048 25.60 -6.14 4.67
C THR A 1048 25.91 -6.70 3.28
N GLY A 1049 25.03 -6.50 2.29
CA GLY A 1049 25.29 -6.83 0.89
C GLY A 1049 24.13 -6.53 -0.05
N SER A 1050 24.31 -6.80 -1.34
CA SER A 1050 23.27 -6.74 -2.38
C SER A 1050 23.20 -8.05 -3.16
N LEU A 1051 21.99 -8.55 -3.40
CA LEU A 1051 21.69 -9.59 -4.36
C LEU A 1051 21.52 -8.96 -5.75
N ARG A 1052 22.26 -9.45 -6.74
CA ARG A 1052 22.17 -9.07 -8.15
C ARG A 1052 22.05 -10.33 -9.02
N GLU A 1053 21.57 -10.17 -10.24
CA GLU A 1053 21.75 -11.15 -11.30
C GLU A 1053 22.88 -10.65 -12.21
N GLU A 1054 23.91 -11.46 -12.43
CA GLU A 1054 25.09 -11.04 -13.22
C GLU A 1054 25.12 -11.72 -14.61
N ARG A 1055 24.22 -12.69 -14.85
CA ARG A 1055 23.90 -13.36 -16.13
C ARG A 1055 22.52 -14.00 -15.99
N ASP A 1056 21.83 -14.25 -17.09
CA ASP A 1056 20.58 -15.04 -17.13
C ASP A 1056 20.67 -16.32 -16.27
N GLY A 1057 19.84 -16.39 -15.22
CA GLY A 1057 19.75 -17.46 -14.24
C GLY A 1057 20.80 -17.46 -13.11
N VAL A 1058 21.81 -16.58 -13.17
CA VAL A 1058 22.99 -16.60 -12.28
C VAL A 1058 22.95 -15.46 -11.27
N TYR A 1059 22.46 -15.78 -10.07
CA TYR A 1059 22.36 -14.84 -8.96
C TYR A 1059 23.62 -14.79 -8.10
N VAL A 1060 24.08 -13.58 -7.78
CA VAL A 1060 25.28 -13.30 -6.98
C VAL A 1060 24.93 -12.35 -5.84
N ILE A 1061 25.26 -12.73 -4.61
CA ILE A 1061 25.34 -11.81 -3.48
C ILE A 1061 26.74 -11.21 -3.48
N ARG A 1062 26.81 -9.88 -3.57
CA ARG A 1062 28.02 -9.11 -3.24
C ARG A 1062 27.89 -8.58 -1.82
N TYR A 1063 28.75 -9.03 -0.93
CA TYR A 1063 28.84 -8.52 0.43
C TYR A 1063 29.57 -7.18 0.41
N ILE A 1064 29.27 -6.32 1.38
CA ILE A 1064 29.94 -5.00 1.46
C ILE A 1064 31.47 -5.14 1.57
N ASP A 1065 32.00 -6.20 2.17
CA ASP A 1065 33.44 -6.44 2.40
C ASP A 1065 34.24 -6.89 1.15
N GLY A 1066 33.72 -6.66 -0.05
CA GLY A 1066 34.34 -7.02 -1.33
C GLY A 1066 34.29 -8.52 -1.68
N SER A 1067 33.79 -9.37 -0.79
CA SER A 1067 33.58 -10.79 -1.09
C SER A 1067 32.21 -11.05 -1.72
N PHE A 1068 32.07 -12.19 -2.40
CA PHE A 1068 30.83 -12.56 -3.10
C PHE A 1068 30.46 -14.04 -2.87
N GLN A 1069 29.19 -14.36 -3.13
CA GLN A 1069 28.65 -15.71 -3.08
C GLN A 1069 27.63 -15.92 -4.21
N VAL A 1070 27.83 -16.94 -5.03
CA VAL A 1070 26.88 -17.34 -6.08
C VAL A 1070 25.82 -18.24 -5.46
N LEU A 1071 24.54 -17.98 -5.73
CA LEU A 1071 23.41 -18.75 -5.17
C LEU A 1071 22.92 -19.88 -6.10
N GLY A 1072 23.11 -19.76 -7.41
CA GLY A 1072 22.65 -20.74 -8.39
C GLY A 1072 22.98 -20.35 -9.83
N GLY A 1073 22.68 -21.28 -10.74
CA GLY A 1073 22.89 -21.23 -12.20
C GLY A 1073 22.75 -22.62 -12.81
#